data_AF-A0A7W1G797-F1
#
_entry.id   AF-A0A7W1G797-F1
#
_cell.length_a   1.000
_cell.length_b   1.000
_cell.length_c   1.000
_cell.angle_alpha   90.00
_cell.angle_beta   90.00
_cell.angle_gamma   90.00
#
_symmetry.space_group_name_H-M   'P 1'
#
loop_
_entity.id
_entity.type
_entity.pdbx_description
1 polymer ?
#
loop_
_entity_poly.entity_id
_entity_poly.type
_entity_poly.pdbx_seq_one_letter_code
_entity_poly.pdbx_strand_id
1 'polypeptide(L)'
;ARMIQRLEHAGRADQALAVARANAQRAALDPARSAELEVAARFHAMQRWNQLAEALDAKPESALPRDLVLARIDAAESPLLDDGAEHGELRASLAAARTAVRDHQGETAPPLPATAALLRQAARMQGQKAMAGMLPLLQEHPEGEAAATWAGMAVIQGAERNPKAEAVVRAVAGALLAKHMTSDECLRAEPFLDYAILDRGYGEPKQLIDKLAAQAPRGRNAADVFLDSADRAFAAGDSGEAFRLWDLATAAAGDGESPAFERTARTMAAQAHGDVGSADSPWARRQVLDAVALVPDLPTFAAAISCWSEHAFFPVLMQDDLYAPKFIAAFKPARVVVVPSVVHDGAPPVMSREQAMRALIASWTSDDSQRDAPADRAHVAARLRRLGITPPGVVLTDWTAGEVAGGLALAAGRFQGIETIAPPPVGKDRVPGSYDHYVTRDDARTWAAEAYRLLASSGALDREGFAAITLAGAYPFRYWGQPSGNNTYCIDDLAGRDGDGIRVAIVGRLSGDAARSAYQAACSLFLQPDSALLFNTYEPTSRSEFGSYRMAAAAERLRARVTVDVVEGGEANIEAFRARVGPWNRRPLFLINSSGYPTQWSIGGGDGFTDDFPVGEPCAIHIVHSGSAAEPYDADTLAGRAVWGGAFVYMGSISEPYLSAFQRPEYIAPRLAAGASFVGSCRRRLGQYSGSPWRLIAFGDPLFALRQQAAVRKPSSGILVAAGESAVVVPTGNPPCTRETYAEWLSHLRAARWLGDRATALSTVRAIEDAAVLDGAGLAMALEECVIADDAACALRLWSGADSAARGDFAARTYARLSAARAMDVALAADDPVKLIAACERLMTTAAPENFMARWFDKMEASAKRGQALAALRSWLEARCADASALALRKPLSAALGRTIADQLAMKERWTAEDVEDAVSSVTATAAAEDPERLTRLIAEITDACVVKNPGVLDSLMSTVAARFAAGSQARATIDQARGDIVRRRSFHKDWLVLGPLAGDAPEAAW
;
A
#
# COMPACT_ATOMS: atom_id res chain seq x y z
N ALA A 1 -4.56 -37.73 -18.97
CA ALA A 1 -4.28 -36.48 -18.22
C ALA A 1 -3.42 -36.72 -16.97
N ARG A 2 -3.95 -37.20 -15.82
CA ARG A 2 -3.18 -37.32 -14.55
C ARG A 2 -1.87 -38.10 -14.66
N MET A 3 -1.82 -39.16 -15.48
CA MET A 3 -0.58 -39.92 -15.72
C MET A 3 0.45 -39.13 -16.55
N ILE A 4 0.00 -38.38 -17.56
CA ILE A 4 0.85 -37.49 -18.38
C ILE A 4 1.46 -36.41 -17.47
N GLN A 5 0.65 -35.78 -16.63
CA GLN A 5 1.08 -34.74 -15.69
C GLN A 5 2.10 -35.27 -14.66
N ARG A 6 1.92 -36.50 -14.14
CA ARG A 6 2.90 -37.14 -13.25
C ARG A 6 4.22 -37.46 -13.97
N LEU A 7 4.16 -37.90 -15.23
CA LEU A 7 5.35 -38.17 -16.03
C LEU A 7 6.12 -36.88 -16.34
N GLU A 8 5.43 -35.78 -16.60
CA GLU A 8 6.04 -34.45 -16.81
C GLU A 8 6.69 -33.90 -15.53
N HIS A 9 6.00 -33.99 -14.37
CA HIS A 9 6.59 -33.61 -13.09
C HIS A 9 7.85 -34.43 -12.74
N ALA A 10 7.93 -35.65 -13.26
CA ALA A 10 9.12 -36.51 -13.11
C ALA A 10 10.20 -36.25 -14.18
N GLY A 11 10.05 -35.24 -15.04
CA GLY A 11 11.01 -34.92 -16.11
C GLY A 11 11.00 -35.90 -17.30
N ARG A 12 9.94 -36.71 -17.46
CA ARG A 12 9.84 -37.78 -18.47
C ARG A 12 8.96 -37.37 -19.64
N ALA A 13 9.33 -36.26 -20.29
CA ALA A 13 8.52 -35.61 -21.34
C ALA A 13 8.21 -36.54 -22.53
N ASP A 14 9.18 -37.35 -22.98
CA ASP A 14 8.99 -38.24 -24.13
C ASP A 14 7.96 -39.34 -23.85
N GLN A 15 7.87 -39.79 -22.60
CA GLN A 15 6.89 -40.79 -22.17
C GLN A 15 5.51 -40.20 -21.99
N ALA A 16 5.43 -38.97 -21.49
CA ALA A 16 4.19 -38.21 -21.45
C ALA A 16 3.61 -38.02 -22.86
N LEU A 17 4.47 -37.68 -23.84
CA LEU A 17 4.10 -37.53 -25.24
C LEU A 17 3.67 -38.86 -25.89
N ALA A 18 4.38 -39.96 -25.61
CA ALA A 18 4.02 -41.29 -26.10
C ALA A 18 2.65 -41.73 -25.55
N VAL A 19 2.37 -41.49 -24.27
CA VAL A 19 1.07 -41.77 -23.65
C VAL A 19 -0.03 -40.87 -24.22
N ALA A 20 0.25 -39.60 -24.52
CA ALA A 20 -0.68 -38.70 -25.20
C ALA A 20 -1.03 -39.21 -26.60
N ARG A 21 -0.02 -39.57 -27.41
CA ARG A 21 -0.19 -40.11 -28.77
C ARG A 21 -0.94 -41.45 -28.79
N ALA A 22 -0.64 -42.35 -27.86
CA ALA A 22 -1.36 -43.62 -27.74
C ALA A 22 -2.83 -43.43 -27.34
N ASN A 23 -3.14 -42.43 -26.52
CA ASN A 23 -4.52 -42.06 -26.20
C ASN A 23 -5.23 -41.41 -27.39
N ALA A 24 -4.54 -40.57 -28.17
CA ALA A 24 -5.07 -40.00 -29.41
C ALA A 24 -5.39 -41.07 -30.45
N GLN A 25 -4.50 -42.05 -30.64
CA GLN A 25 -4.77 -43.20 -31.52
C GLN A 25 -5.95 -44.07 -31.07
N ARG A 26 -6.16 -44.24 -29.75
CA ARG A 26 -7.34 -44.93 -29.20
C ARG A 26 -8.63 -44.12 -29.33
N ALA A 27 -8.54 -42.80 -29.38
CA ALA A 27 -9.67 -41.90 -29.54
C ALA A 27 -10.15 -41.75 -30.99
N ALA A 28 -9.37 -42.18 -31.99
CA ALA A 28 -9.74 -42.18 -33.41
C ALA A 28 -10.98 -43.04 -33.75
N LEU A 29 -11.58 -43.72 -32.76
CA LEU A 29 -12.87 -44.43 -32.86
C LEU A 29 -14.07 -43.58 -32.41
N ASP A 30 -13.85 -42.34 -31.97
CA ASP A 30 -14.87 -41.39 -31.54
C ASP A 30 -14.49 -39.95 -32.00
N PRO A 31 -15.12 -39.42 -33.06
CA PRO A 31 -14.80 -38.11 -33.63
C PRO A 31 -14.85 -36.95 -32.63
N ALA A 32 -15.78 -36.98 -31.66
CA ALA A 32 -15.90 -35.94 -30.64
C ALA A 32 -14.67 -35.93 -29.71
N ARG A 33 -14.21 -37.12 -29.32
CA ARG A 33 -13.03 -37.30 -28.47
C ARG A 33 -11.71 -36.94 -29.20
N SER A 34 -11.68 -37.04 -30.52
CA SER A 34 -10.53 -36.60 -31.33
C SER A 34 -10.36 -35.08 -31.31
N ALA A 35 -11.44 -34.32 -31.50
CA ALA A 35 -11.44 -32.86 -31.41
C ALA A 35 -11.01 -32.38 -30.01
N GLU A 36 -11.48 -33.05 -28.96
CA GLU A 36 -11.10 -32.77 -27.57
C GLU A 36 -9.60 -32.90 -27.30
N LEU A 37 -8.97 -33.97 -27.81
CA LEU A 37 -7.53 -34.19 -27.62
C LEU A 37 -6.68 -33.22 -28.44
N GLU A 38 -7.16 -32.80 -29.61
CA GLU A 38 -6.51 -31.77 -30.42
C GLU A 38 -6.53 -30.40 -29.72
N VAL A 39 -7.68 -30.01 -29.14
CA VAL A 39 -7.81 -28.80 -28.32
C VAL A 39 -6.87 -28.85 -27.12
N ALA A 40 -6.83 -29.97 -26.38
CA ALA A 40 -5.93 -30.13 -25.24
C ALA A 40 -4.45 -30.05 -25.64
N ALA A 41 -4.06 -30.67 -26.77
CA ALA A 41 -2.69 -30.61 -27.28
C ALA A 41 -2.28 -29.18 -27.66
N ARG A 42 -3.16 -28.44 -28.35
CA ARG A 42 -2.92 -27.04 -28.73
C ARG A 42 -2.83 -26.11 -27.52
N PHE A 43 -3.65 -26.33 -26.49
CA PHE A 43 -3.57 -25.59 -25.22
C PHE A 43 -2.26 -25.84 -24.50
N HIS A 44 -1.84 -27.10 -24.38
CA HIS A 44 -0.57 -27.43 -23.74
C HIS A 44 0.64 -26.82 -24.47
N ALA A 45 0.59 -26.75 -25.81
CA ALA A 45 1.58 -26.02 -26.58
C ALA A 45 1.58 -24.53 -26.21
N MET A 46 0.41 -23.87 -26.19
CA MET A 46 0.27 -22.47 -25.79
C MET A 46 0.82 -22.19 -24.37
N GLN A 47 0.50 -23.02 -23.37
CA GLN A 47 1.01 -22.86 -22.00
C GLN A 47 2.53 -22.95 -21.92
N ARG A 48 3.16 -23.88 -22.66
CA ARG A 48 4.62 -23.98 -22.72
C ARG A 48 5.25 -22.72 -23.31
N TRP A 49 4.61 -22.12 -24.32
CA TRP A 49 5.04 -20.86 -24.92
C TRP A 49 4.84 -19.65 -24.00
N ASN A 50 3.73 -19.58 -23.26
CA ASN A 50 3.49 -18.51 -22.28
C ASN A 50 4.47 -18.60 -21.09
N GLN A 51 4.70 -19.80 -20.54
CA GLN A 51 5.70 -20.02 -19.49
C GLN A 51 7.11 -19.68 -19.96
N LEU A 52 7.44 -19.95 -21.23
CA LEU A 52 8.69 -19.51 -21.83
C LEU A 52 8.78 -17.98 -21.86
N ALA A 53 7.72 -17.29 -22.28
CA ALA A 53 7.67 -15.82 -22.30
C ALA A 53 7.79 -15.21 -20.89
N GLU A 54 7.04 -15.70 -19.91
CA GLU A 54 7.12 -15.26 -18.51
C GLU A 54 8.50 -15.52 -17.90
N ALA A 55 9.11 -16.67 -18.19
CA ALA A 55 10.46 -16.98 -17.74
C ALA A 55 11.54 -16.10 -18.40
N LEU A 56 11.26 -15.54 -19.59
CA LEU A 56 12.09 -14.55 -20.24
C LEU A 56 11.88 -13.14 -19.65
N ASP A 57 10.67 -12.82 -19.16
CA ASP A 57 10.34 -11.53 -18.54
C ASP A 57 10.78 -11.44 -17.05
N ALA A 58 10.81 -12.57 -16.31
CA ALA A 58 11.06 -12.59 -14.87
C ALA A 58 12.55 -12.56 -14.43
N LYS A 59 13.51 -12.53 -15.37
CA LYS A 59 14.95 -12.48 -15.05
C LYS A 59 15.66 -11.36 -15.82
N PRO A 60 16.61 -10.63 -15.19
CA PRO A 60 17.52 -9.76 -15.92
C PRO A 60 18.24 -10.58 -17.00
N GLU A 61 18.33 -10.03 -18.21
CA GLU A 61 18.78 -10.69 -19.45
C GLU A 61 20.22 -11.26 -19.39
N SER A 62 20.95 -11.15 -18.28
CA SER A 62 22.37 -11.48 -18.13
C SER A 62 22.71 -12.84 -17.50
N ALA A 63 21.73 -13.69 -17.13
CA ALA A 63 22.00 -14.85 -16.25
C ALA A 63 21.45 -16.24 -16.69
N LEU A 64 20.98 -16.42 -17.93
CA LEU A 64 20.56 -17.76 -18.39
C LEU A 64 21.74 -18.50 -19.05
N PRO A 65 22.04 -19.76 -18.64
CA PRO A 65 23.07 -20.56 -19.30
C PRO A 65 22.76 -20.75 -20.79
N ARG A 66 23.78 -20.60 -21.63
CA ARG A 66 23.67 -20.73 -23.10
C ARG A 66 22.95 -22.00 -23.53
N ASP A 67 23.28 -23.13 -22.92
CA ASP A 67 22.69 -24.43 -23.27
C ASP A 67 21.19 -24.51 -22.96
N LEU A 68 20.74 -23.80 -21.91
CA LEU A 68 19.32 -23.72 -21.58
C LEU A 68 18.56 -22.88 -22.63
N VAL A 69 19.17 -21.81 -23.13
CA VAL A 69 18.59 -20.98 -24.19
C VAL A 69 18.51 -21.75 -25.51
N LEU A 70 19.58 -22.47 -25.88
CA LEU A 70 19.59 -23.33 -27.07
C LEU A 70 18.58 -24.47 -26.95
N ALA A 71 18.52 -25.16 -25.82
CA ALA A 71 17.53 -26.20 -25.58
C ALA A 71 16.08 -25.67 -25.66
N ARG A 72 15.85 -24.42 -25.23
CA ARG A 72 14.55 -23.75 -25.36
C ARG A 72 14.23 -23.38 -26.81
N ILE A 73 15.19 -22.90 -27.60
CA ILE A 73 15.03 -22.64 -29.04
C ILE A 73 14.74 -23.94 -29.79
N ASP A 74 15.44 -25.03 -29.44
CA ASP A 74 15.25 -26.34 -30.06
C ASP A 74 13.88 -26.94 -29.71
N ALA A 75 13.44 -26.82 -28.46
CA ALA A 75 12.10 -27.21 -28.03
C ALA A 75 11.00 -26.36 -28.69
N ALA A 76 11.30 -25.10 -29.00
CA ALA A 76 10.43 -24.16 -29.72
C ALA A 76 10.30 -24.50 -31.22
N GLU A 77 11.37 -24.99 -31.85
CA GLU A 77 11.40 -25.31 -33.27
C GLU A 77 10.80 -26.70 -33.57
N SER A 78 10.91 -27.65 -32.63
CA SER A 78 10.44 -29.03 -32.82
C SER A 78 8.96 -29.17 -33.24
N PRO A 79 7.99 -28.44 -32.66
CA PRO A 79 6.58 -28.49 -33.11
C PRO A 79 6.36 -27.87 -34.49
N LEU A 80 7.24 -26.95 -34.91
CA LEU A 80 7.10 -26.23 -36.17
C LEU A 80 7.49 -27.07 -37.38
N LEU A 81 8.19 -28.19 -37.19
CA LEU A 81 8.68 -29.03 -38.28
C LEU A 81 7.56 -29.83 -38.98
N ASP A 82 6.44 -30.05 -38.30
CA ASP A 82 5.32 -30.87 -38.82
C ASP A 82 4.27 -30.06 -39.62
N ASP A 83 4.21 -28.72 -39.49
CA ASP A 83 3.08 -27.88 -39.96
C ASP A 83 3.28 -27.18 -41.34
N GLY A 84 4.13 -27.69 -42.22
CA GLY A 84 4.24 -27.19 -43.60
C GLY A 84 4.74 -25.73 -43.76
N ALA A 85 4.52 -25.13 -44.94
CA ALA A 85 5.15 -23.88 -45.40
C ALA A 85 4.73 -22.59 -44.63
N GLU A 86 3.72 -22.65 -43.77
CA GLU A 86 3.12 -21.47 -43.13
C GLU A 86 3.97 -20.84 -42.02
N HIS A 87 5.12 -21.42 -41.68
CA HIS A 87 5.98 -20.97 -40.58
C HIS A 87 7.34 -20.42 -41.00
N GLY A 88 7.49 -20.05 -42.28
CA GLY A 88 8.77 -19.59 -42.85
C GLY A 88 9.45 -18.46 -42.08
N GLU A 89 8.73 -17.39 -41.75
CA GLU A 89 9.29 -16.24 -41.02
C GLU A 89 9.68 -16.58 -39.57
N LEU A 90 8.90 -17.44 -38.92
CA LEU A 90 9.18 -17.85 -37.55
C LEU A 90 10.38 -18.80 -37.47
N ARG A 91 10.48 -19.75 -38.39
CA ARG A 91 11.66 -20.62 -38.52
C ARG A 91 12.91 -19.80 -38.85
N ALA A 92 12.81 -18.81 -39.74
CA ALA A 92 13.90 -17.90 -40.02
C ALA A 92 14.33 -17.10 -38.78
N SER A 93 13.37 -16.63 -37.98
CA SER A 93 13.63 -15.89 -36.74
C SER A 93 14.26 -16.77 -35.65
N LEU A 94 13.79 -18.00 -35.46
CA LEU A 94 14.36 -18.97 -34.50
C LEU A 94 15.74 -19.45 -34.95
N ALA A 95 15.95 -19.67 -36.25
CA ALA A 95 17.26 -19.99 -36.80
C ALA A 95 18.25 -18.83 -36.61
N ALA A 96 17.84 -17.59 -36.85
CA ALA A 96 18.65 -16.40 -36.60
C ALA A 96 19.00 -16.25 -35.10
N ALA A 97 18.02 -16.46 -34.21
CA ALA A 97 18.24 -16.48 -32.76
C ALA A 97 19.22 -17.58 -32.33
N ARG A 98 19.07 -18.80 -32.87
CA ARG A 98 19.96 -19.93 -32.60
C ARG A 98 21.39 -19.62 -33.03
N THR A 99 21.58 -19.08 -34.22
CA THR A 99 22.89 -18.69 -34.75
C THR A 99 23.51 -17.61 -33.86
N ALA A 100 22.75 -16.57 -33.50
CA ALA A 100 23.23 -15.51 -32.62
C ALA A 100 23.67 -16.01 -31.23
N VAL A 101 22.95 -16.99 -30.65
CA VAL A 101 23.33 -17.60 -29.36
C VAL A 101 24.55 -18.52 -29.51
N ARG A 102 24.71 -19.20 -30.66
CA ARG A 102 25.86 -20.09 -30.93
C ARG A 102 27.16 -19.33 -31.18
N ASP A 103 27.07 -18.20 -31.86
CA ASP A 103 28.24 -17.39 -32.25
C ASP A 103 28.81 -16.57 -31.08
N HIS A 104 28.08 -16.49 -29.96
CA HIS A 104 28.59 -15.86 -28.76
C HIS A 104 29.62 -16.75 -28.03
N GLN A 105 30.77 -16.20 -27.64
CA GLN A 105 31.89 -16.95 -27.04
C GLN A 105 31.90 -16.97 -25.49
N GLY A 106 30.94 -16.33 -24.80
CA GLY A 106 30.79 -16.40 -23.35
C GLY A 106 29.97 -17.61 -22.85
N GLU A 107 30.27 -18.11 -21.64
CA GLU A 107 29.48 -19.18 -20.96
C GLU A 107 28.04 -18.72 -20.61
N THR A 108 27.84 -17.40 -20.48
CA THR A 108 26.55 -16.74 -20.38
C THR A 108 26.22 -16.07 -21.72
N ALA A 109 24.98 -16.20 -22.20
CA ALA A 109 24.54 -15.51 -23.42
C ALA A 109 24.48 -13.98 -23.18
N PRO A 110 24.81 -13.12 -24.16
CA PRO A 110 24.70 -11.69 -23.99
C PRO A 110 23.22 -11.29 -24.03
N PRO A 111 22.84 -10.13 -23.46
CA PRO A 111 21.51 -9.60 -23.66
C PRO A 111 21.41 -9.20 -25.14
N LEU A 112 20.68 -9.98 -25.93
CA LEU A 112 20.17 -9.52 -27.20
C LEU A 112 18.69 -9.25 -26.99
N PRO A 113 18.30 -8.00 -26.66
CA PRO A 113 16.90 -7.58 -26.63
C PRO A 113 16.14 -8.03 -27.89
N ALA A 114 16.83 -8.12 -29.03
CA ALA A 114 16.31 -8.66 -30.29
C ALA A 114 15.94 -10.16 -30.22
N THR A 115 16.76 -11.02 -29.62
CA THR A 115 16.47 -12.46 -29.49
C THR A 115 15.33 -12.70 -28.50
N ALA A 116 15.32 -11.99 -27.37
CA ALA A 116 14.22 -12.03 -26.43
C ALA A 116 12.93 -11.45 -27.05
N ALA A 117 13.00 -10.36 -27.82
CA ALA A 117 11.88 -9.81 -28.55
C ALA A 117 11.35 -10.77 -29.62
N LEU A 118 12.22 -11.45 -30.37
CA LEU A 118 11.83 -12.46 -31.37
C LEU A 118 11.21 -13.69 -30.72
N LEU A 119 11.76 -14.18 -29.60
CA LEU A 119 11.15 -15.29 -28.83
C LEU A 119 9.81 -14.88 -28.20
N ARG A 120 9.68 -13.63 -27.73
CA ARG A 120 8.42 -13.06 -27.26
C ARG A 120 7.38 -12.96 -28.39
N GLN A 121 7.79 -12.47 -29.56
CA GLN A 121 6.94 -12.36 -30.73
C GLN A 121 6.52 -13.75 -31.24
N ALA A 122 7.46 -14.70 -31.30
CA ALA A 122 7.24 -16.10 -31.63
C ALA A 122 6.21 -16.75 -30.70
N ALA A 123 6.41 -16.66 -29.39
CA ALA A 123 5.51 -17.20 -28.39
C ALA A 123 4.11 -16.58 -28.50
N ARG A 124 4.03 -15.26 -28.72
CA ARG A 124 2.76 -14.53 -28.94
C ARG A 124 2.05 -14.97 -30.21
N MET A 125 2.75 -15.06 -31.34
CA MET A 125 2.17 -15.49 -32.62
C MET A 125 1.69 -16.94 -32.56
N GLN A 126 2.43 -17.84 -31.91
CA GLN A 126 2.01 -19.22 -31.73
C GLN A 126 0.84 -19.36 -30.76
N GLY A 127 0.81 -18.58 -29.68
CA GLY A 127 -0.37 -18.49 -28.82
C GLY A 127 -1.60 -18.02 -29.59
N GLN A 128 -1.45 -17.01 -30.45
CA GLN A 128 -2.53 -16.51 -31.32
C GLN A 128 -2.96 -17.53 -32.38
N LYS A 129 -2.04 -18.27 -33.00
CA LYS A 129 -2.36 -19.30 -34.00
C LYS A 129 -3.03 -20.52 -33.36
N ALA A 130 -2.53 -20.97 -32.20
CA ALA A 130 -3.19 -22.01 -31.41
C ALA A 130 -4.62 -21.59 -31.04
N MET A 131 -4.81 -20.32 -30.64
CA MET A 131 -6.14 -19.76 -30.38
C MET A 131 -7.03 -19.75 -31.62
N ALA A 132 -6.50 -19.28 -32.76
CA ALA A 132 -7.22 -19.18 -34.02
C ALA A 132 -7.62 -20.56 -34.55
N GLY A 133 -6.81 -21.61 -34.32
CA GLY A 133 -7.14 -22.99 -34.66
C GLY A 133 -8.09 -23.66 -33.68
N MET A 134 -8.15 -23.20 -32.43
CA MET A 134 -9.14 -23.68 -31.44
C MET A 134 -10.53 -23.07 -31.67
N LEU A 135 -10.60 -21.87 -32.23
CA LEU A 135 -11.84 -21.10 -32.38
C LEU A 135 -12.92 -21.82 -33.21
N PRO A 136 -12.65 -22.40 -34.40
CA PRO A 136 -13.64 -23.12 -35.19
C PRO A 136 -14.10 -24.40 -34.50
N LEU A 137 -13.18 -25.14 -33.86
CA LEU A 137 -13.51 -26.37 -33.12
C LEU A 137 -14.48 -26.10 -31.95
N LEU A 138 -14.35 -24.95 -31.28
CA LEU A 138 -15.25 -24.53 -30.22
C LEU A 138 -16.61 -24.04 -30.73
N GLN A 139 -16.64 -23.51 -31.95
CA GLN A 139 -17.88 -23.11 -32.62
C GLN A 139 -18.64 -24.32 -33.15
N GLU A 140 -17.94 -25.35 -33.62
CA GLU A 140 -18.52 -26.59 -34.16
C GLU A 140 -18.94 -27.58 -33.07
N HIS A 141 -18.25 -27.57 -31.92
CA HIS A 141 -18.52 -28.49 -30.80
C HIS A 141 -18.57 -27.76 -29.44
N PRO A 142 -19.47 -26.78 -29.25
CA PRO A 142 -19.57 -26.03 -28.00
C PRO A 142 -19.96 -26.90 -26.78
N GLU A 143 -20.50 -28.09 -27.03
CA GLU A 143 -20.94 -29.06 -26.00
C GLU A 143 -19.87 -30.04 -25.47
N GLY A 144 -18.65 -30.07 -26.04
CA GLY A 144 -17.58 -31.00 -25.67
C GLY A 144 -16.94 -30.72 -24.29
N GLU A 145 -16.74 -31.76 -23.49
CA GLU A 145 -16.33 -31.70 -22.07
C GLU A 145 -14.89 -31.16 -21.90
N ALA A 146 -13.97 -31.58 -22.78
CA ALA A 146 -12.61 -31.05 -22.79
C ALA A 146 -12.51 -29.69 -23.51
N ALA A 147 -13.35 -29.46 -24.52
CA ALA A 147 -13.36 -28.19 -25.26
C ALA A 147 -13.72 -27.02 -24.34
N ALA A 148 -14.76 -27.15 -23.52
CA ALA A 148 -15.19 -26.15 -22.54
C ALA A 148 -14.11 -25.81 -21.49
N THR A 149 -13.45 -26.83 -20.94
CA THR A 149 -12.46 -26.67 -19.85
C THR A 149 -11.15 -26.04 -20.36
N TRP A 150 -10.64 -26.53 -21.49
CA TRP A 150 -9.31 -26.14 -22.00
C TRP A 150 -9.36 -24.89 -22.89
N ALA A 151 -10.41 -24.71 -23.69
CA ALA A 151 -10.58 -23.46 -24.40
C ALA A 151 -11.03 -22.32 -23.52
N GLY A 152 -11.73 -22.60 -22.43
CA GLY A 152 -12.04 -21.59 -21.45
C GLY A 152 -10.75 -20.90 -20.97
N MET A 153 -9.80 -21.65 -20.42
CA MET A 153 -8.53 -21.07 -19.97
C MET A 153 -7.71 -20.41 -21.09
N ALA A 154 -7.76 -20.93 -22.32
CA ALA A 154 -7.03 -20.38 -23.45
C ALA A 154 -7.59 -19.03 -23.89
N VAL A 155 -8.91 -19.01 -24.12
CA VAL A 155 -9.61 -17.83 -24.59
C VAL A 155 -9.66 -16.79 -23.48
N ILE A 156 -9.72 -17.17 -22.20
CA ILE A 156 -9.56 -16.26 -21.06
C ILE A 156 -8.22 -15.48 -21.14
N GLN A 157 -7.11 -16.18 -21.36
CA GLN A 157 -5.78 -15.55 -21.49
C GLN A 157 -5.62 -14.76 -22.82
N GLY A 158 -6.38 -15.09 -23.86
CA GLY A 158 -6.33 -14.43 -25.17
C GLY A 158 -7.34 -13.30 -25.39
N ALA A 159 -8.50 -13.33 -24.72
CA ALA A 159 -9.64 -12.43 -24.93
C ALA A 159 -9.36 -11.01 -24.44
N GLU A 160 -8.45 -10.84 -23.48
CA GLU A 160 -7.98 -9.51 -23.06
C GLU A 160 -7.41 -8.68 -24.22
N ARG A 161 -6.95 -9.35 -25.29
CA ARG A 161 -6.25 -8.72 -26.40
C ARG A 161 -6.95 -8.87 -27.75
N ASN A 162 -8.08 -9.59 -27.83
CA ASN A 162 -8.75 -9.90 -29.10
C ASN A 162 -10.29 -9.88 -28.98
N PRO A 163 -10.98 -8.88 -29.56
CA PRO A 163 -12.45 -8.80 -29.58
C PRO A 163 -13.15 -10.02 -30.20
N LYS A 164 -12.51 -10.74 -31.12
CA LYS A 164 -13.08 -11.98 -31.70
C LYS A 164 -13.13 -13.11 -30.68
N ALA A 165 -12.17 -13.14 -29.75
CA ALA A 165 -12.16 -14.13 -28.68
C ALA A 165 -13.30 -13.87 -27.69
N GLU A 166 -13.62 -12.61 -27.37
CA GLU A 166 -14.78 -12.25 -26.53
C GLU A 166 -16.09 -12.84 -27.08
N ALA A 167 -16.36 -12.67 -28.38
CA ALA A 167 -17.57 -13.22 -29.00
C ALA A 167 -17.67 -14.74 -28.83
N VAL A 168 -16.54 -15.45 -28.88
CA VAL A 168 -16.49 -16.90 -28.66
C VAL A 168 -16.63 -17.26 -27.20
N VAL A 169 -16.01 -16.55 -26.26
CA VAL A 169 -16.27 -16.78 -24.82
C VAL A 169 -17.75 -16.63 -24.53
N ARG A 170 -18.39 -15.57 -25.05
CA ARG A 170 -19.82 -15.32 -24.87
C ARG A 170 -20.67 -16.46 -25.46
N ALA A 171 -20.34 -16.92 -26.66
CA ALA A 171 -21.05 -18.03 -27.30
C ALA A 171 -20.90 -19.34 -26.52
N VAL A 172 -19.69 -19.69 -26.09
CA VAL A 172 -19.41 -20.90 -25.31
C VAL A 172 -20.08 -20.83 -23.95
N ALA A 173 -20.00 -19.70 -23.25
CA ALA A 173 -20.68 -19.50 -21.97
C ALA A 173 -22.20 -19.65 -22.11
N GLY A 174 -22.81 -19.05 -23.14
CA GLY A 174 -24.23 -19.21 -23.44
C GLY A 174 -24.63 -20.66 -23.73
N ALA A 175 -23.83 -21.39 -24.53
CA ALA A 175 -24.09 -22.79 -24.85
C ALA A 175 -24.01 -23.69 -23.60
N LEU A 176 -22.99 -23.49 -22.77
CA LEU A 176 -22.81 -24.24 -21.52
C LEU A 176 -23.91 -23.94 -20.50
N LEU A 177 -24.37 -22.68 -20.39
CA LEU A 177 -25.50 -22.34 -19.55
C LEU A 177 -26.78 -23.07 -19.99
N ALA A 178 -27.05 -23.14 -21.29
CA ALA A 178 -28.23 -23.80 -21.85
C ALA A 178 -28.18 -25.34 -21.78
N LYS A 179 -26.99 -25.96 -21.84
CA LYS A 179 -26.82 -27.42 -21.82
C LYS A 179 -27.22 -28.02 -20.46
N HIS A 180 -28.09 -29.03 -20.42
CA HIS A 180 -28.28 -29.80 -19.18
C HIS A 180 -27.01 -30.62 -18.88
N MET A 181 -26.42 -30.43 -17.70
CA MET A 181 -25.17 -31.05 -17.29
C MET A 181 -25.37 -31.90 -16.04
N THR A 182 -24.60 -32.98 -15.93
CA THR A 182 -24.41 -33.68 -14.66
C THR A 182 -23.67 -32.76 -13.67
N SER A 183 -23.73 -33.10 -12.37
CA SER A 183 -23.01 -32.32 -11.34
C SER A 183 -21.51 -32.22 -11.62
N ASP A 184 -20.86 -33.30 -12.08
CA ASP A 184 -19.42 -33.33 -12.37
C ASP A 184 -19.06 -32.49 -13.62
N GLU A 185 -19.88 -32.55 -14.67
CA GLU A 185 -19.72 -31.66 -15.84
C GLU A 185 -19.90 -30.19 -15.45
N CYS A 186 -20.91 -29.87 -14.64
CA CYS A 186 -21.18 -28.51 -14.22
C CYS A 186 -20.04 -27.95 -13.36
N LEU A 187 -19.49 -28.73 -12.41
CA LEU A 187 -18.37 -28.30 -11.56
C LEU A 187 -17.05 -28.14 -12.35
N ARG A 188 -16.87 -28.85 -13.47
CA ARG A 188 -15.70 -28.69 -14.35
C ARG A 188 -15.82 -27.50 -15.31
N ALA A 189 -17.03 -27.20 -15.76
CA ALA A 189 -17.32 -26.01 -16.56
C ALA A 189 -17.34 -24.73 -15.72
N GLU A 190 -17.56 -24.85 -14.40
CA GLU A 190 -17.72 -23.72 -13.47
C GLU A 190 -16.58 -22.69 -13.55
N PRO A 191 -15.27 -23.02 -13.47
CA PRO A 191 -14.24 -21.98 -13.44
C PRO A 191 -14.22 -21.10 -14.70
N PHE A 192 -14.62 -21.66 -15.84
CA PHE A 192 -14.79 -20.90 -17.08
C PHE A 192 -16.04 -20.02 -17.02
N LEU A 193 -17.17 -20.58 -16.58
CA LEU A 193 -18.44 -19.86 -16.49
C LEU A 193 -18.36 -18.71 -15.49
N ASP A 194 -17.75 -18.93 -14.33
CA ASP A 194 -17.48 -17.92 -13.32
C ASP A 194 -16.68 -16.76 -13.90
N TYR A 195 -15.52 -17.03 -14.49
CA TYR A 195 -14.72 -15.99 -15.13
C TYR A 195 -15.49 -15.28 -16.27
N ALA A 196 -16.09 -16.03 -17.18
CA ALA A 196 -16.79 -15.46 -18.33
C ALA A 196 -17.98 -14.58 -17.92
N ILE A 197 -18.76 -15.01 -16.92
CA ILE A 197 -20.01 -14.37 -16.54
C ILE A 197 -19.77 -13.33 -15.45
N LEU A 198 -19.12 -13.71 -14.36
CA LEU A 198 -18.88 -12.81 -13.25
C LEU A 198 -17.75 -11.84 -13.60
N ASP A 199 -16.54 -12.31 -13.93
CA ASP A 199 -15.40 -11.38 -14.15
C ASP A 199 -15.56 -10.55 -15.43
N ARG A 200 -16.05 -11.15 -16.52
CA ARG A 200 -16.12 -10.49 -17.84
C ARG A 200 -17.49 -9.96 -18.24
N GLY A 201 -18.57 -10.34 -17.55
CA GLY A 201 -19.93 -9.89 -17.90
C GLY A 201 -20.44 -10.45 -19.23
N TYR A 202 -19.97 -11.63 -19.67
CA TYR A 202 -20.37 -12.26 -20.92
C TYR A 202 -21.62 -13.14 -20.80
N GLY A 203 -22.40 -12.96 -19.74
CA GLY A 203 -23.69 -13.63 -19.53
C GLY A 203 -24.40 -13.06 -18.30
N GLU A 204 -25.55 -13.63 -17.97
CA GLU A 204 -26.33 -13.22 -16.80
C GLU A 204 -25.92 -14.04 -15.56
N PRO A 205 -25.39 -13.41 -14.49
CA PRO A 205 -24.99 -14.10 -13.26
C PRO A 205 -26.08 -15.01 -12.69
N LYS A 206 -27.34 -14.56 -12.76
CA LYS A 206 -28.50 -15.31 -12.29
C LYS A 206 -28.65 -16.68 -12.98
N GLN A 207 -28.34 -16.79 -14.27
CA GLN A 207 -28.43 -18.05 -14.99
C GLN A 207 -27.39 -19.06 -14.50
N LEU A 208 -26.16 -18.60 -14.21
CA LEU A 208 -25.11 -19.43 -13.64
C LEU A 208 -25.51 -19.93 -12.24
N ILE A 209 -25.99 -19.02 -11.39
CA ILE A 209 -26.45 -19.31 -10.03
C ILE A 209 -27.58 -20.35 -10.05
N ASP A 210 -28.64 -20.10 -10.84
CA ASP A 210 -29.80 -20.99 -10.95
C ASP A 210 -29.36 -22.38 -11.45
N LYS A 211 -28.42 -22.44 -12.39
CA LYS A 211 -27.86 -23.69 -12.92
C LYS A 211 -27.08 -24.47 -11.87
N LEU A 212 -26.17 -23.82 -11.14
CA LEU A 212 -25.40 -24.47 -10.07
C LEU A 212 -26.33 -24.95 -8.96
N ALA A 213 -27.28 -24.13 -8.52
CA ALA A 213 -28.25 -24.51 -7.50
C ALA A 213 -29.12 -25.71 -7.93
N ALA A 214 -29.44 -25.84 -9.22
CA ALA A 214 -30.24 -26.95 -9.73
C ALA A 214 -29.43 -28.23 -10.04
N GLN A 215 -28.22 -28.10 -10.60
CA GLN A 215 -27.47 -29.21 -11.22
C GLN A 215 -26.20 -29.60 -10.46
N ALA A 216 -25.63 -28.70 -9.65
CA ALA A 216 -24.44 -28.94 -8.83
C ALA A 216 -24.49 -28.17 -7.50
N PRO A 217 -25.50 -28.42 -6.64
CA PRO A 217 -25.74 -27.62 -5.44
C PRO A 217 -24.69 -27.83 -4.33
N ARG A 218 -23.71 -28.71 -4.54
CA ARG A 218 -22.69 -29.11 -3.56
C ARG A 218 -21.30 -29.04 -4.15
N GLY A 219 -20.33 -28.82 -3.28
CA GLY A 219 -18.91 -28.80 -3.59
C GLY A 219 -18.30 -27.41 -3.56
N ARG A 220 -16.97 -27.40 -3.46
CA ARG A 220 -16.14 -26.19 -3.33
C ARG A 220 -16.41 -25.16 -4.44
N ASN A 221 -16.49 -25.59 -5.69
CA ASN A 221 -16.64 -24.72 -6.85
C ASN A 221 -17.99 -23.98 -6.83
N ALA A 222 -19.09 -24.69 -6.53
CA ALA A 222 -20.40 -24.08 -6.38
C ALA A 222 -20.41 -23.04 -5.24
N ALA A 223 -19.81 -23.39 -4.08
CA ALA A 223 -19.68 -22.47 -2.97
C ALA A 223 -18.89 -21.19 -3.35
N ASP A 224 -17.81 -21.32 -4.13
CA ASP A 224 -17.01 -20.17 -4.57
C ASP A 224 -17.80 -19.20 -5.45
N VAL A 225 -18.54 -19.72 -6.45
CA VAL A 225 -19.42 -18.91 -7.31
C VAL A 225 -20.50 -18.20 -6.52
N PHE A 226 -21.13 -18.91 -5.57
CA PHE A 226 -22.14 -18.30 -4.72
C PHE A 226 -21.54 -17.19 -3.85
N LEU A 227 -20.31 -17.35 -3.35
CA LEU A 227 -19.62 -16.30 -2.59
C LEU A 227 -19.27 -15.08 -3.45
N ASP A 228 -18.76 -15.26 -4.67
CA ASP A 228 -18.45 -14.14 -5.57
C ASP A 228 -19.71 -13.42 -6.03
N SER A 229 -20.77 -14.18 -6.29
CA SER A 229 -22.09 -13.61 -6.61
C SER A 229 -22.66 -12.83 -5.43
N ALA A 230 -22.50 -13.33 -4.19
CA ALA A 230 -22.96 -12.65 -2.98
C ALA A 230 -22.21 -11.32 -2.75
N ASP A 231 -20.88 -11.30 -2.96
CA ASP A 231 -20.08 -10.07 -2.86
C ASP A 231 -20.55 -9.00 -3.86
N ARG A 232 -20.86 -9.41 -5.10
CA ARG A 232 -21.40 -8.53 -6.13
C ARG A 232 -22.79 -8.02 -5.79
N ALA A 233 -23.68 -8.90 -5.36
CA ALA A 233 -25.03 -8.53 -4.92
C ALA A 233 -24.96 -7.52 -3.76
N PHE A 234 -24.10 -7.77 -2.76
CA PHE A 234 -23.92 -6.89 -1.63
C PHE A 234 -23.33 -5.53 -2.02
N ALA A 235 -22.31 -5.51 -2.90
CA ALA A 235 -21.76 -4.27 -3.45
C ALA A 235 -22.79 -3.48 -4.28
N ALA A 236 -23.66 -4.18 -5.00
CA ALA A 236 -24.80 -3.62 -5.73
C ALA A 236 -25.95 -3.18 -4.79
N GLY A 237 -25.88 -3.49 -3.49
CA GLY A 237 -26.85 -3.06 -2.49
C GLY A 237 -28.07 -3.97 -2.39
N ASP A 238 -28.03 -5.14 -3.04
CA ASP A 238 -29.03 -6.18 -2.90
C ASP A 238 -28.64 -7.13 -1.77
N SER A 239 -28.86 -6.68 -0.54
CA SER A 239 -28.55 -7.47 0.65
C SER A 239 -29.37 -8.77 0.72
N GLY A 240 -30.62 -8.74 0.27
CA GLY A 240 -31.50 -9.92 0.29
C GLY A 240 -30.95 -11.05 -0.57
N GLU A 241 -30.54 -10.74 -1.80
CA GLU A 241 -29.90 -11.71 -2.68
C GLU A 241 -28.53 -12.17 -2.15
N ALA A 242 -27.73 -11.26 -1.58
CA ALA A 242 -26.45 -11.61 -0.99
C ALA A 242 -26.60 -12.64 0.15
N PHE A 243 -27.57 -12.46 1.05
CA PHE A 243 -27.84 -13.43 2.12
C PHE A 243 -28.30 -14.78 1.60
N ARG A 244 -29.21 -14.79 0.61
CA ARG A 244 -29.64 -16.03 -0.06
C ARG A 244 -28.45 -16.78 -0.67
N LEU A 245 -27.52 -16.06 -1.28
CA LEU A 245 -26.33 -16.65 -1.89
C LEU A 245 -25.32 -17.17 -0.85
N TRP A 246 -25.16 -16.50 0.30
CA TRP A 246 -24.36 -17.04 1.40
C TRP A 246 -24.97 -18.29 2.03
N ASP A 247 -26.29 -18.38 2.12
CA ASP A 247 -27.00 -19.59 2.55
C ASP A 247 -26.74 -20.74 1.57
N LEU A 248 -26.82 -20.47 0.26
CA LEU A 248 -26.45 -21.44 -0.78
C LEU A 248 -24.98 -21.85 -0.70
N ALA A 249 -24.07 -20.91 -0.47
CA ALA A 249 -22.65 -21.22 -0.30
C ALA A 249 -22.38 -22.09 0.93
N THR A 250 -23.09 -21.83 2.03
CA THR A 250 -23.01 -22.61 3.27
C THR A 250 -23.54 -24.02 3.05
N ALA A 251 -24.69 -24.16 2.38
CA ALA A 251 -25.25 -25.45 2.04
C ALA A 251 -24.36 -26.24 1.05
N ALA A 252 -23.73 -25.55 0.09
CA ALA A 252 -22.84 -26.17 -0.88
C ALA A 252 -21.52 -26.66 -0.27
N ALA A 253 -21.03 -25.96 0.76
CA ALA A 253 -19.77 -26.25 1.44
C ALA A 253 -19.92 -27.13 2.70
N GLY A 254 -21.16 -27.30 3.20
CA GLY A 254 -21.50 -28.05 4.40
C GLY A 254 -21.27 -29.57 4.29
N ASP A 255 -21.72 -30.31 5.30
CA ASP A 255 -21.55 -31.78 5.42
C ASP A 255 -20.08 -32.26 5.32
N GLY A 256 -19.11 -31.37 5.54
CA GLY A 256 -17.68 -31.67 5.47
C GLY A 256 -17.06 -31.59 4.07
N GLU A 257 -17.81 -31.19 3.04
CA GLU A 257 -17.30 -31.02 1.67
C GLU A 257 -16.22 -29.94 1.60
N SER A 258 -16.43 -28.81 2.26
CA SER A 258 -15.42 -27.77 2.40
C SER A 258 -15.64 -26.87 3.62
N PRO A 259 -15.18 -27.31 4.82
CA PRO A 259 -15.33 -26.51 6.06
C PRO A 259 -14.78 -25.08 5.95
N ALA A 260 -13.78 -24.90 5.08
CA ALA A 260 -13.15 -23.62 4.80
C ALA A 260 -14.09 -22.62 4.11
N PHE A 261 -14.81 -23.08 3.09
CA PHE A 261 -15.77 -22.27 2.34
C PHE A 261 -17.03 -22.03 3.15
N GLU A 262 -17.46 -23.02 3.94
CA GLU A 262 -18.59 -22.86 4.87
C GLU A 262 -18.30 -21.75 5.89
N ARG A 263 -17.12 -21.79 6.55
CA ARG A 263 -16.68 -20.71 7.45
C ARG A 263 -16.59 -19.36 6.74
N THR A 264 -16.10 -19.35 5.50
CA THR A 264 -15.99 -18.13 4.71
C THR A 264 -17.37 -17.51 4.43
N ALA A 265 -18.35 -18.32 4.02
CA ALA A 265 -19.73 -17.88 3.77
C ALA A 265 -20.37 -17.28 5.02
N ARG A 266 -20.32 -18.00 6.14
CA ARG A 266 -20.82 -17.51 7.43
C ARG A 266 -20.13 -16.21 7.85
N THR A 267 -18.82 -16.11 7.62
CA THR A 267 -18.05 -14.91 7.96
C THR A 267 -18.45 -13.71 7.14
N MET A 268 -18.66 -13.88 5.83
CA MET A 268 -19.09 -12.79 4.96
C MET A 268 -20.50 -12.33 5.30
N ALA A 269 -21.42 -13.26 5.56
CA ALA A 269 -22.76 -12.95 6.04
C ALA A 269 -22.70 -12.16 7.36
N ALA A 270 -21.90 -12.60 8.33
CA ALA A 270 -21.73 -11.90 9.59
C ALA A 270 -21.09 -10.50 9.43
N GLN A 271 -20.19 -10.29 8.46
CA GLN A 271 -19.67 -8.97 8.12
C GLN A 271 -20.76 -8.07 7.52
N ALA A 272 -21.63 -8.62 6.67
CA ALA A 272 -22.69 -7.89 6.01
C ALA A 272 -23.86 -7.53 6.94
N HIS A 273 -24.15 -8.38 7.93
CA HIS A 273 -25.10 -8.05 9.00
C HIS A 273 -24.58 -6.97 9.95
N GLY A 274 -23.26 -6.77 10.01
CA GLY A 274 -22.65 -5.99 11.08
C GLY A 274 -22.60 -6.74 12.41
N ASP A 275 -22.84 -8.06 12.43
CA ASP A 275 -22.78 -8.91 13.64
C ASP A 275 -21.34 -9.05 14.15
N VAL A 276 -20.36 -9.05 13.23
CA VAL A 276 -18.93 -8.92 13.55
C VAL A 276 -18.60 -7.49 14.03
N GLY A 277 -19.54 -6.59 13.82
CA GLY A 277 -19.42 -5.16 13.77
C GLY A 277 -20.11 -4.43 14.90
N SER A 278 -19.61 -4.59 16.11
CA SER A 278 -19.67 -3.57 17.16
C SER A 278 -21.06 -3.26 17.76
N ALA A 279 -22.12 -3.01 16.99
CA ALA A 279 -23.42 -2.46 17.45
C ALA A 279 -24.10 -3.31 18.55
N ASP A 280 -24.10 -4.63 18.39
CA ASP A 280 -24.69 -5.57 19.38
C ASP A 280 -23.65 -6.25 20.28
N SER A 281 -22.37 -5.89 20.12
CA SER A 281 -21.32 -6.42 20.98
C SER A 281 -21.48 -5.92 22.43
N PRO A 282 -21.08 -6.72 23.44
CA PRO A 282 -21.02 -6.26 24.83
C PRO A 282 -20.26 -4.93 25.00
N TRP A 283 -19.23 -4.70 24.18
CA TRP A 283 -18.46 -3.45 24.19
C TRP A 283 -19.30 -2.22 23.78
N ALA A 284 -20.12 -2.30 22.72
CA ALA A 284 -20.88 -1.12 22.29
C ALA A 284 -21.98 -0.75 23.27
N ARG A 285 -22.42 -1.71 24.08
CA ARG A 285 -23.41 -1.49 25.16
C ARG A 285 -22.81 -0.79 26.38
N ARG A 286 -21.49 -0.73 26.51
CA ARG A 286 -20.83 -0.01 27.61
C ARG A 286 -20.99 1.49 27.42
N GLN A 287 -21.32 2.17 28.51
CA GLN A 287 -21.41 3.62 28.58
C GLN A 287 -20.01 4.21 28.56
N VAL A 288 -19.77 5.14 27.64
CA VAL A 288 -18.51 5.90 27.61
C VAL A 288 -18.65 7.08 28.56
N LEU A 289 -17.80 7.17 29.57
CA LEU A 289 -17.77 8.37 30.41
C LEU A 289 -17.12 9.51 29.63
N ASP A 290 -17.68 10.70 29.75
CA ASP A 290 -17.22 11.91 29.05
C ASP A 290 -16.01 12.54 29.75
N ALA A 291 -14.97 11.74 29.91
CA ALA A 291 -13.73 12.14 30.55
C ALA A 291 -12.55 11.36 29.98
N VAL A 292 -11.35 11.94 30.04
CA VAL A 292 -10.08 11.30 29.70
C VAL A 292 -9.18 11.26 30.93
N ALA A 293 -8.59 10.10 31.22
CA ALA A 293 -7.55 9.94 32.23
C ALA A 293 -6.16 9.94 31.58
N LEU A 294 -5.30 10.84 32.03
CA LEU A 294 -3.87 10.90 31.67
C LEU A 294 -3.06 10.29 32.81
N VAL A 295 -2.23 9.29 32.50
CA VAL A 295 -1.43 8.56 33.48
C VAL A 295 0.07 8.66 33.17
N PRO A 296 0.94 8.76 34.17
CA PRO A 296 2.38 8.97 33.95
C PRO A 296 3.16 7.69 33.59
N ASP A 297 2.65 6.50 33.92
CA ASP A 297 3.38 5.23 33.80
C ASP A 297 2.45 4.01 33.61
N LEU A 298 3.05 2.86 33.26
CA LEU A 298 2.32 1.61 32.97
C LEU A 298 1.58 1.03 34.20
N PRO A 299 2.14 0.99 35.42
CA PRO A 299 1.37 0.56 36.59
C PRO A 299 0.13 1.43 36.85
N THR A 300 0.25 2.75 36.71
CA THR A 300 -0.88 3.68 36.86
C THR A 300 -1.89 3.52 35.73
N PHE A 301 -1.43 3.22 34.51
CA PHE A 301 -2.29 2.83 33.39
C PHE A 301 -3.14 1.60 33.72
N ALA A 302 -2.52 0.53 34.23
CA ALA A 302 -3.23 -0.68 34.63
C ALA A 302 -4.25 -0.38 35.76
N ALA A 303 -3.87 0.43 36.74
CA ALA A 303 -4.77 0.85 37.82
C ALA A 303 -5.98 1.61 37.26
N ALA A 304 -5.79 2.56 36.33
CA ALA A 304 -6.88 3.29 35.70
C ALA A 304 -7.80 2.39 34.84
N ILE A 305 -7.23 1.42 34.11
CA ILE A 305 -8.02 0.40 33.37
C ILE A 305 -8.85 -0.47 34.33
N SER A 306 -8.32 -0.78 35.52
CA SER A 306 -9.04 -1.56 36.54
C SER A 306 -10.29 -0.87 37.09
N CYS A 307 -10.41 0.46 36.91
CA CYS A 307 -11.59 1.23 37.29
C CYS A 307 -12.75 1.13 36.27
N TRP A 308 -12.53 0.49 35.13
CA TRP A 308 -13.61 0.17 34.20
C TRP A 308 -14.55 -0.91 34.78
N SER A 309 -15.73 -1.06 34.18
CA SER A 309 -16.69 -2.12 34.52
C SER A 309 -17.35 -2.72 33.28
N GLU A 310 -18.12 -3.79 33.44
CA GLU A 310 -18.97 -4.38 32.40
C GLU A 310 -20.00 -3.39 31.81
N HIS A 311 -20.26 -2.27 32.49
CA HIS A 311 -21.27 -1.27 32.08
C HIS A 311 -20.71 0.08 31.68
N ALA A 312 -19.53 0.47 32.18
CA ALA A 312 -18.97 1.79 31.92
C ALA A 312 -17.44 1.75 31.78
N PHE A 313 -16.91 2.64 30.96
CA PHE A 313 -15.48 2.80 30.70
C PHE A 313 -15.16 4.17 30.11
N PHE A 314 -13.88 4.53 30.07
CA PHE A 314 -13.42 5.84 29.63
C PHE A 314 -12.02 5.76 29.02
N PRO A 315 -11.63 6.68 28.12
CA PRO A 315 -10.27 6.73 27.61
C PRO A 315 -9.21 6.89 28.71
N VAL A 316 -8.23 6.00 28.70
CA VAL A 316 -6.99 6.09 29.49
C VAL A 316 -5.84 6.23 28.51
N LEU A 317 -5.02 7.26 28.69
CA LEU A 317 -3.87 7.56 27.83
C LEU A 317 -2.63 7.79 28.68
N MET A 318 -1.47 7.44 28.15
CA MET A 318 -0.22 7.89 28.73
C MET A 318 -0.15 9.42 28.63
N GLN A 319 0.42 10.05 29.64
CA GLN A 319 0.70 11.48 29.64
C GLN A 319 1.89 11.74 28.71
N ASP A 320 1.59 12.16 27.48
CA ASP A 320 2.60 12.50 26.48
C ASP A 320 2.23 13.81 25.74
N ASP A 321 3.20 14.32 24.97
CA ASP A 321 3.10 15.62 24.30
C ASP A 321 2.66 15.52 22.83
N LEU A 322 2.52 14.31 22.28
CA LEU A 322 2.24 14.10 20.85
C LEU A 322 0.86 13.48 20.62
N TYR A 323 0.57 12.36 21.26
CA TYR A 323 -0.60 11.52 21.00
C TYR A 323 -1.79 11.87 21.87
N ALA A 324 -1.60 12.07 23.18
CA ALA A 324 -2.70 12.45 24.07
C ALA A 324 -3.42 13.74 23.63
N PRO A 325 -2.73 14.84 23.27
CA PRO A 325 -3.39 16.04 22.74
C PRO A 325 -4.20 15.79 21.45
N LYS A 326 -3.70 14.95 20.53
CA LYS A 326 -4.42 14.58 19.29
C LYS A 326 -5.72 13.85 19.60
N PHE A 327 -5.68 12.86 20.51
CA PHE A 327 -6.87 12.15 20.92
C PHE A 327 -7.87 13.07 21.62
N ILE A 328 -7.42 13.88 22.58
CA ILE A 328 -8.29 14.79 23.33
C ILE A 328 -8.99 15.77 22.39
N ALA A 329 -8.28 16.35 21.43
CA ALA A 329 -8.86 17.29 20.47
C ALA A 329 -9.95 16.63 19.60
N ALA A 330 -9.77 15.36 19.23
CA ALA A 330 -10.76 14.60 18.47
C ALA A 330 -11.93 14.11 19.34
N PHE A 331 -11.64 13.62 20.55
CA PHE A 331 -12.65 13.10 21.47
C PHE A 331 -13.51 14.22 22.06
N LYS A 332 -12.92 15.38 22.40
CA LYS A 332 -13.57 16.53 23.04
C LYS A 332 -14.27 16.15 24.36
N PRO A 333 -13.51 15.67 25.36
CA PRO A 333 -14.09 15.30 26.65
C PRO A 333 -14.61 16.51 27.42
N ALA A 334 -15.66 16.34 28.21
CA ALA A 334 -16.07 17.36 29.19
C ALA A 334 -15.04 17.56 30.32
N ARG A 335 -14.17 16.57 30.58
CA ARG A 335 -13.16 16.63 31.65
C ARG A 335 -11.89 15.87 31.29
N VAL A 336 -10.73 16.42 31.64
CA VAL A 336 -9.44 15.71 31.62
C VAL A 336 -8.88 15.60 33.03
N VAL A 337 -8.47 14.39 33.41
CA VAL A 337 -8.01 14.01 34.74
C VAL A 337 -6.57 13.58 34.64
N VAL A 338 -5.67 14.22 35.40
CA VAL A 338 -4.29 13.75 35.52
C VAL A 338 -4.20 12.91 36.79
N VAL A 339 -3.90 11.63 36.59
CA VAL A 339 -3.85 10.64 37.67
C VAL A 339 -2.44 10.61 38.24
N PRO A 340 -2.26 10.75 39.57
CA PRO A 340 -0.94 10.64 40.17
C PRO A 340 -0.38 9.22 40.00
N SER A 341 0.95 9.10 39.94
CA SER A 341 1.60 7.80 39.84
C SER A 341 1.26 6.92 41.05
N VAL A 342 0.94 5.66 40.81
CA VAL A 342 0.84 4.63 41.86
C VAL A 342 2.20 4.01 42.20
N VAL A 343 3.25 4.36 41.45
CA VAL A 343 4.61 3.89 41.68
C VAL A 343 5.22 4.75 42.80
N HIS A 344 5.63 4.10 43.88
CA HIS A 344 6.34 4.77 44.97
C HIS A 344 7.82 4.99 44.62
N ASP A 345 8.43 6.02 45.21
CA ASP A 345 9.81 6.44 44.94
C ASP A 345 10.79 5.26 44.92
N GLY A 346 11.49 5.10 43.79
CA GLY A 346 12.56 4.10 43.59
C GLY A 346 12.14 2.78 42.93
N ALA A 347 10.85 2.50 42.75
CA ALA A 347 10.40 1.32 42.02
C ALA A 347 10.43 1.55 40.49
N PRO A 348 10.82 0.54 39.68
CA PRO A 348 10.79 0.68 38.23
C PRO A 348 9.33 0.77 37.73
N PRO A 349 9.01 1.66 36.77
CA PRO A 349 7.66 1.87 36.25
C PRO A 349 7.26 0.77 35.24
N VAL A 350 7.47 -0.50 35.60
CA VAL A 350 7.19 -1.67 34.75
C VAL A 350 5.92 -2.34 35.25
N MET A 351 4.99 -2.61 34.33
CA MET A 351 3.79 -3.37 34.63
C MET A 351 4.08 -4.87 34.56
N SER A 352 3.83 -5.59 35.65
CA SER A 352 3.93 -7.05 35.65
C SER A 352 2.74 -7.70 34.94
N ARG A 353 2.95 -8.91 34.41
CA ARG A 353 1.86 -9.73 33.85
C ARG A 353 0.71 -9.91 34.84
N GLU A 354 1.01 -10.12 36.11
CA GLU A 354 0.00 -10.31 37.16
C GLU A 354 -0.82 -9.03 37.39
N GLN A 355 -0.19 -7.86 37.41
CA GLN A 355 -0.88 -6.57 37.49
C GLN A 355 -1.80 -6.34 36.29
N ALA A 356 -1.34 -6.61 35.08
CA ALA A 356 -2.14 -6.48 33.86
C ALA A 356 -3.36 -7.43 33.87
N MET A 357 -3.17 -8.69 34.27
CA MET A 357 -4.25 -9.68 34.36
C MET A 357 -5.29 -9.29 35.42
N ARG A 358 -4.85 -8.77 36.58
CA ARG A 358 -5.76 -8.23 37.60
C ARG A 358 -6.57 -7.06 37.07
N ALA A 359 -5.91 -6.09 36.45
CA ALA A 359 -6.56 -4.94 35.84
C ALA A 359 -7.59 -5.38 34.77
N LEU A 360 -7.26 -6.37 33.95
CA LEU A 360 -8.16 -6.93 32.95
C LEU A 360 -9.44 -7.51 33.57
N ILE A 361 -9.31 -8.37 34.59
CA ILE A 361 -10.49 -8.98 35.25
C ILE A 361 -11.31 -7.90 35.98
N ALA A 362 -10.65 -6.99 36.69
CA ALA A 362 -11.28 -5.88 37.40
C ALA A 362 -12.08 -4.97 36.44
N SER A 363 -11.58 -4.76 35.21
CA SER A 363 -12.22 -3.91 34.19
C SER A 363 -13.60 -4.38 33.73
N TRP A 364 -14.02 -5.59 34.15
CA TRP A 364 -15.30 -6.21 33.79
C TRP A 364 -16.19 -6.49 35.00
N THR A 365 -15.92 -5.88 36.16
CA THR A 365 -16.74 -6.04 37.38
C THR A 365 -16.90 -4.73 38.14
N SER A 366 -18.13 -4.41 38.54
CA SER A 366 -18.40 -3.33 39.50
C SER A 366 -18.23 -3.75 40.97
N ASP A 367 -18.04 -5.04 41.23
CA ASP A 367 -17.84 -5.60 42.57
C ASP A 367 -16.37 -5.48 42.98
N ASP A 368 -16.08 -4.53 43.88
CA ASP A 368 -14.74 -4.26 44.41
C ASP A 368 -14.10 -5.49 45.08
N SER A 369 -14.90 -6.39 45.65
CA SER A 369 -14.39 -7.59 46.32
C SER A 369 -13.72 -8.59 45.36
N GLN A 370 -14.02 -8.49 44.06
CA GLN A 370 -13.41 -9.33 43.02
C GLN A 370 -12.14 -8.73 42.42
N ARG A 371 -11.75 -7.51 42.80
CA ARG A 371 -10.55 -6.84 42.25
C ARG A 371 -9.24 -7.45 42.75
N ASP A 372 -9.26 -8.05 43.94
CA ASP A 372 -8.08 -8.69 44.56
C ASP A 372 -7.96 -10.20 44.24
N ALA A 373 -8.83 -10.74 43.40
CA ALA A 373 -8.81 -12.16 43.05
C ALA A 373 -7.54 -12.56 42.27
N PRO A 374 -7.08 -13.83 42.38
CA PRO A 374 -6.01 -14.36 41.55
C PRO A 374 -6.31 -14.14 40.06
N ALA A 375 -5.32 -13.66 39.31
CA ALA A 375 -5.51 -13.27 37.92
C ALA A 375 -4.68 -14.13 36.99
N ASP A 376 -5.28 -15.24 36.57
CA ASP A 376 -4.75 -16.10 35.53
C ASP A 376 -5.76 -16.26 34.38
N ARG A 377 -5.35 -17.04 33.40
CA ARG A 377 -6.15 -17.36 32.21
C ARG A 377 -7.46 -18.08 32.55
N ALA A 378 -7.47 -18.97 33.53
CA ALA A 378 -8.69 -19.69 33.92
C ALA A 378 -9.72 -18.74 34.51
N HIS A 379 -9.26 -17.73 35.28
CA HIS A 379 -10.11 -16.69 35.84
C HIS A 379 -10.70 -15.77 34.76
N VAL A 380 -9.91 -15.37 33.76
CA VAL A 380 -10.41 -14.63 32.57
C VAL A 380 -11.50 -15.42 31.86
N ALA A 381 -11.26 -16.68 31.52
CA ALA A 381 -12.23 -17.53 30.86
C ALA A 381 -13.50 -17.77 31.71
N ALA A 382 -13.33 -17.93 33.03
CA ALA A 382 -14.45 -18.06 33.95
C ALA A 382 -15.29 -16.77 34.06
N ARG A 383 -14.67 -15.59 33.98
CA ARG A 383 -15.38 -14.30 33.97
C ARG A 383 -16.17 -14.12 32.68
N LEU A 384 -15.56 -14.36 31.52
CA LEU A 384 -16.24 -14.29 30.22
C LEU A 384 -17.45 -15.23 30.16
N ARG A 385 -17.32 -16.47 30.64
CA ARG A 385 -18.44 -17.41 30.76
C ARG A 385 -19.55 -16.90 31.68
N ARG A 386 -19.22 -16.31 32.83
CA ARG A 386 -20.22 -15.71 33.74
C ARG A 386 -20.98 -14.54 33.11
N LEU A 387 -20.31 -13.77 32.25
CA LEU A 387 -20.92 -12.68 31.50
C LEU A 387 -21.71 -13.16 30.27
N GLY A 388 -21.63 -14.44 29.92
CA GLY A 388 -22.22 -14.99 28.68
C GLY A 388 -21.58 -14.41 27.42
N ILE A 389 -20.28 -14.07 27.47
CA ILE A 389 -19.55 -13.45 26.37
C ILE A 389 -18.62 -14.47 25.72
N THR A 390 -18.78 -14.69 24.43
CA THR A 390 -17.77 -15.32 23.58
C THR A 390 -16.75 -14.26 23.16
N PRO A 391 -15.46 -14.40 23.50
CA PRO A 391 -14.46 -13.38 23.20
C PRO A 391 -14.32 -13.19 21.69
N PRO A 392 -14.22 -11.95 21.18
CA PRO A 392 -14.09 -11.72 19.75
C PRO A 392 -12.70 -12.07 19.19
N GLY A 393 -11.73 -12.32 20.07
CA GLY A 393 -10.34 -12.61 19.72
C GLY A 393 -9.43 -12.71 20.93
N VAL A 394 -8.13 -12.67 20.70
CA VAL A 394 -7.08 -12.68 21.73
C VAL A 394 -6.06 -11.58 21.45
N VAL A 395 -5.50 -11.00 22.52
CA VAL A 395 -4.32 -10.13 22.46
C VAL A 395 -3.09 -10.97 22.79
N LEU A 396 -2.11 -10.99 21.88
CA LEU A 396 -0.84 -11.68 22.09
C LEU A 396 0.23 -10.63 22.38
N THR A 397 0.92 -10.75 23.52
CA THR A 397 1.80 -9.69 24.01
C THR A 397 3.20 -10.16 24.38
N ASP A 398 4.15 -9.24 24.20
CA ASP A 398 5.46 -9.25 24.82
C ASP A 398 5.42 -8.24 25.98
N TRP A 399 5.49 -8.75 27.22
CA TRP A 399 5.38 -7.95 28.43
C TRP A 399 6.53 -6.95 28.63
N THR A 400 7.60 -7.06 27.85
CA THR A 400 8.74 -6.14 27.90
C THR A 400 8.58 -4.95 26.94
N ALA A 401 7.60 -5.00 26.05
CA ALA A 401 7.38 -4.02 25.01
C ALA A 401 6.41 -2.91 25.44
N GLY A 402 6.56 -1.70 24.89
CA GLY A 402 5.68 -0.57 25.18
C GLY A 402 4.24 -0.82 24.70
N GLU A 403 4.07 -1.64 23.66
CA GLU A 403 2.79 -1.98 23.06
C GLU A 403 1.80 -2.66 24.02
N VAL A 404 2.27 -3.17 25.16
CA VAL A 404 1.44 -3.81 26.19
C VAL A 404 0.35 -2.88 26.74
N ALA A 405 0.57 -1.56 26.78
CA ALA A 405 -0.44 -0.60 27.24
C ALA A 405 -1.69 -0.63 26.36
N GLY A 406 -1.50 -0.47 25.05
CA GLY A 406 -2.59 -0.59 24.08
C GLY A 406 -3.18 -2.00 24.04
N GLY A 407 -2.35 -3.04 24.19
CA GLY A 407 -2.79 -4.43 24.24
C GLY A 407 -3.75 -4.69 25.40
N LEU A 408 -3.41 -4.23 26.60
CA LEU A 408 -4.26 -4.32 27.79
C LEU A 408 -5.57 -3.54 27.60
N ALA A 409 -5.50 -2.31 27.09
CA ALA A 409 -6.69 -1.49 26.85
C ALA A 409 -7.64 -2.12 25.82
N LEU A 410 -7.12 -2.70 24.73
CA LEU A 410 -7.93 -3.43 23.76
C LEU A 410 -8.54 -4.71 24.36
N ALA A 411 -7.76 -5.49 25.12
CA ALA A 411 -8.27 -6.67 25.80
C ALA A 411 -9.43 -6.32 26.74
N ALA A 412 -9.22 -5.33 27.61
CA ALA A 412 -10.22 -4.84 28.55
C ALA A 412 -11.44 -4.21 27.85
N GLY A 413 -11.21 -3.49 26.75
CA GLY A 413 -12.25 -2.81 26.00
C GLY A 413 -13.14 -3.78 25.23
N ARG A 414 -12.54 -4.77 24.58
CA ARG A 414 -13.20 -5.72 23.66
C ARG A 414 -13.61 -7.04 24.29
N PHE A 415 -13.41 -7.22 25.61
CA PHE A 415 -13.64 -8.48 26.31
C PHE A 415 -12.84 -9.65 25.72
N GLN A 416 -11.53 -9.42 25.48
CA GLN A 416 -10.62 -10.43 24.95
C GLN A 416 -9.69 -10.96 26.04
N GLY A 417 -9.18 -12.18 25.86
CA GLY A 417 -8.05 -12.67 26.64
C GLY A 417 -6.75 -11.97 26.23
N ILE A 418 -5.77 -11.93 27.14
CA ILE A 418 -4.40 -11.48 26.87
C ILE A 418 -3.43 -12.62 27.20
N GLU A 419 -2.56 -12.98 26.26
CA GLU A 419 -1.66 -14.12 26.37
C GLU A 419 -0.23 -13.73 25.97
N THR A 420 0.75 -14.41 26.57
CA THR A 420 2.15 -14.24 26.18
C THR A 420 2.46 -15.08 24.95
N ILE A 421 3.11 -14.49 23.95
CA ILE A 421 3.78 -15.25 22.89
C ILE A 421 5.21 -14.73 22.72
N ALA A 422 6.18 -15.64 22.70
CA ALA A 422 7.57 -15.28 22.47
C ALA A 422 7.76 -14.81 21.02
N PRO A 423 8.63 -13.82 20.74
CA PRO A 423 8.99 -13.50 19.37
C PRO A 423 9.68 -14.72 18.72
N PRO A 424 9.42 -14.98 17.42
CA PRO A 424 10.14 -16.03 16.72
C PRO A 424 11.63 -15.66 16.60
N PRO A 425 12.54 -16.63 16.48
CA PRO A 425 13.95 -16.36 16.29
C PRO A 425 14.18 -15.57 15.00
N VAL A 426 15.03 -14.55 15.11
CA VAL A 426 15.46 -13.69 14.00
C VAL A 426 16.94 -13.94 13.73
N GLY A 427 17.37 -13.78 12.48
CA GLY A 427 18.80 -13.92 12.14
C GLY A 427 19.68 -12.99 12.98
N LYS A 428 20.85 -13.47 13.42
CA LYS A 428 21.69 -12.89 14.50
C LYS A 428 22.16 -11.44 14.32
N ASP A 429 22.02 -10.84 13.14
CA ASP A 429 22.67 -9.56 12.81
C ASP A 429 21.66 -8.44 12.43
N ARG A 430 20.38 -8.54 12.80
CA ARG A 430 19.34 -7.66 12.22
C ARG A 430 18.48 -6.95 13.26
N VAL A 431 18.34 -5.63 13.06
CA VAL A 431 17.53 -4.74 13.92
C VAL A 431 16.04 -5.07 13.76
N PRO A 432 15.30 -5.30 14.86
CA PRO A 432 13.86 -5.48 14.80
C PRO A 432 13.15 -4.32 14.11
N GLY A 433 12.34 -4.63 13.11
CA GLY A 433 11.52 -3.64 12.40
C GLY A 433 12.10 -3.12 11.08
N SER A 434 13.36 -3.44 10.75
CA SER A 434 14.00 -3.00 9.49
C SER A 434 13.55 -3.83 8.28
N TYR A 435 13.81 -3.30 7.08
CA TYR A 435 13.57 -4.01 5.81
C TYR A 435 14.22 -5.40 5.79
N ASP A 436 15.35 -5.58 6.48
CA ASP A 436 16.10 -6.83 6.51
C ASP A 436 15.63 -7.80 7.61
N HIS A 437 14.65 -7.43 8.43
CA HIS A 437 14.20 -8.24 9.55
C HIS A 437 13.23 -9.35 9.10
N TYR A 438 13.79 -10.51 8.73
CA TYR A 438 13.04 -11.68 8.26
C TYR A 438 13.18 -12.88 9.18
N VAL A 439 12.09 -13.61 9.31
CA VAL A 439 12.02 -14.94 9.93
C VAL A 439 12.11 -16.01 8.84
N THR A 440 12.65 -17.19 9.16
CA THR A 440 12.60 -18.32 8.23
C THR A 440 11.15 -18.80 8.04
N ARG A 441 10.85 -19.49 6.95
CA ARG A 441 9.49 -20.01 6.70
C ARG A 441 9.02 -20.97 7.80
N ASP A 442 9.93 -21.81 8.31
CA ASP A 442 9.59 -22.85 9.28
C ASP A 442 9.41 -22.25 10.69
N ASP A 443 10.25 -21.29 11.07
CA ASP A 443 10.07 -20.53 12.31
C ASP A 443 8.77 -19.72 12.28
N ALA A 444 8.45 -19.09 11.14
CA ALA A 444 7.20 -18.34 10.97
C ALA A 444 5.96 -19.25 11.09
N ARG A 445 6.02 -20.47 10.54
CA ARG A 445 4.96 -21.48 10.68
C ARG A 445 4.81 -21.99 12.10
N THR A 446 5.93 -22.25 12.78
CA THR A 446 5.94 -22.69 14.18
C THR A 446 5.30 -21.62 15.07
N TRP A 447 5.68 -20.37 14.87
CA TRP A 447 5.12 -19.23 15.60
C TRP A 447 3.64 -19.02 15.29
N ALA A 448 3.22 -19.11 14.02
CA ALA A 448 1.81 -19.00 13.64
C ALA A 448 0.96 -20.14 14.22
N ALA A 449 1.48 -21.37 14.29
CA ALA A 449 0.79 -22.50 14.91
C ALA A 449 0.57 -22.26 16.42
N GLU A 450 1.54 -21.65 17.10
CA GLU A 450 1.41 -21.25 18.50
C GLU A 450 0.38 -20.13 18.68
N ALA A 451 0.39 -19.12 17.82
CA ALA A 451 -0.62 -18.06 17.80
C ALA A 451 -2.05 -18.63 17.61
N TYR A 452 -2.21 -19.57 16.67
CA TYR A 452 -3.47 -20.29 16.46
C TYR A 452 -3.89 -21.10 17.69
N ARG A 453 -2.96 -21.83 18.33
CA ARG A 453 -3.23 -22.58 19.56
C ARG A 453 -3.73 -21.65 20.67
N LEU A 454 -3.07 -20.51 20.87
CA LEU A 454 -3.48 -19.51 21.87
C LEU A 454 -4.88 -18.95 21.55
N LEU A 455 -5.13 -18.59 20.29
CA LEU A 455 -6.44 -18.15 19.82
C LEU A 455 -7.54 -19.19 20.07
N ALA A 456 -7.35 -20.44 19.61
CA ALA A 456 -8.33 -21.51 19.78
C ALA A 456 -8.66 -21.72 21.27
N SER A 457 -7.61 -21.71 22.09
CA SER A 457 -7.71 -22.00 23.50
C SER A 457 -8.33 -20.82 24.31
N SER A 458 -8.47 -19.64 23.71
CA SER A 458 -9.22 -18.50 24.29
C SER A 458 -10.75 -18.65 24.18
N GLY A 459 -11.25 -19.59 23.36
CA GLY A 459 -12.67 -19.72 23.02
C GLY A 459 -13.12 -18.76 21.91
N ALA A 460 -12.22 -17.95 21.35
CA ALA A 460 -12.57 -16.98 20.31
C ALA A 460 -12.94 -17.62 18.96
N LEU A 461 -12.66 -18.92 18.75
CA LEU A 461 -13.07 -19.65 17.55
C LEU A 461 -14.50 -20.21 17.65
N ASP A 462 -15.14 -20.12 18.83
CA ASP A 462 -16.52 -20.60 19.03
C ASP A 462 -17.56 -19.61 18.48
N ARG A 463 -17.12 -18.41 18.08
CA ARG A 463 -17.97 -17.38 17.46
C ARG A 463 -18.20 -17.66 15.98
N GLU A 464 -19.31 -17.14 15.45
CA GLU A 464 -19.46 -17.00 14.01
C GLU A 464 -18.62 -15.82 13.49
N GLY A 465 -18.02 -16.00 12.32
CA GLY A 465 -17.15 -15.03 11.66
C GLY A 465 -15.65 -15.16 11.98
N PHE A 466 -14.87 -14.17 11.56
CA PHE A 466 -13.46 -14.10 11.91
C PHE A 466 -13.29 -13.80 13.40
N ALA A 467 -12.41 -14.56 14.05
CA ALA A 467 -11.81 -14.11 15.29
C ALA A 467 -10.79 -12.98 15.03
N ALA A 468 -10.24 -12.39 16.08
CA ALA A 468 -9.20 -11.38 15.97
C ALA A 468 -7.95 -11.77 16.75
N ILE A 469 -6.79 -11.39 16.22
CA ILE A 469 -5.51 -11.41 16.94
C ILE A 469 -4.95 -10.00 16.93
N THR A 470 -4.77 -9.42 18.11
CA THR A 470 -4.00 -8.19 18.28
C THR A 470 -2.59 -8.54 18.73
N LEU A 471 -1.57 -8.19 17.95
CA LEU A 471 -0.18 -8.32 18.35
C LEU A 471 0.26 -7.05 19.11
N ALA A 472 0.64 -7.20 20.37
CA ALA A 472 1.06 -6.12 21.25
C ALA A 472 2.50 -6.39 21.75
N GLY A 473 3.47 -6.25 20.86
CA GLY A 473 4.88 -6.46 21.14
C GLY A 473 5.80 -6.28 19.94
N ALA A 474 7.11 -6.32 20.18
CA ALA A 474 8.15 -6.13 19.18
C ALA A 474 8.38 -7.39 18.33
N TYR A 475 7.38 -7.78 17.54
CA TYR A 475 7.46 -8.95 16.67
C TYR A 475 8.01 -8.61 15.29
N PRO A 476 8.79 -9.50 14.64
CA PRO A 476 9.01 -9.40 13.20
C PRO A 476 7.67 -9.43 12.46
N PHE A 477 7.63 -8.83 11.27
CA PHE A 477 6.42 -8.77 10.45
C PHE A 477 6.58 -9.41 9.06
N ARG A 478 7.77 -9.92 8.75
CA ARG A 478 8.12 -10.55 7.47
C ARG A 478 8.74 -11.92 7.65
N TYR A 479 8.50 -12.82 6.70
CA TYR A 479 9.23 -14.09 6.59
C TYR A 479 9.58 -14.42 5.15
N TRP A 480 10.62 -15.23 4.97
CA TRP A 480 11.09 -15.67 3.66
C TRP A 480 10.17 -16.72 3.03
N GLY A 481 9.90 -16.54 1.74
CA GLY A 481 9.20 -17.51 0.90
C GLY A 481 10.01 -18.76 0.56
N GLN A 482 9.71 -19.37 -0.59
CA GLN A 482 10.55 -20.44 -1.12
C GLN A 482 11.91 -19.88 -1.57
N PRO A 483 13.01 -20.66 -1.48
CA PRO A 483 14.36 -20.19 -1.80
C PRO A 483 14.55 -19.69 -3.24
N SER A 484 13.69 -20.11 -4.18
CA SER A 484 13.82 -19.83 -5.62
C SER A 484 13.24 -18.48 -6.07
N GLY A 485 12.60 -17.73 -5.17
CA GLY A 485 12.12 -16.37 -5.46
C GLY A 485 12.41 -15.46 -4.27
N ASN A 486 12.94 -14.26 -4.53
CA ASN A 486 13.13 -13.22 -3.52
C ASN A 486 11.79 -12.66 -3.01
N ASN A 487 10.91 -13.55 -2.55
CA ASN A 487 9.54 -13.25 -2.18
C ASN A 487 9.41 -13.28 -0.66
N THR A 488 9.02 -12.14 -0.11
CA THR A 488 8.74 -11.98 1.31
C THR A 488 7.23 -12.01 1.51
N TYR A 489 6.80 -12.49 2.68
CA TYR A 489 5.39 -12.64 3.05
C TYR A 489 5.16 -12.07 4.46
N CYS A 490 3.92 -11.68 4.76
CA CYS A 490 3.56 -11.11 6.05
C CYS A 490 3.28 -12.21 7.07
N ILE A 491 4.04 -12.24 8.17
CA ILE A 491 3.84 -13.22 9.25
C ILE A 491 2.52 -12.99 9.99
N ASP A 492 2.03 -11.75 10.06
CA ASP A 492 0.77 -11.41 10.71
C ASP A 492 -0.41 -12.09 10.00
N ASP A 493 -0.47 -12.07 8.66
CA ASP A 493 -1.52 -12.78 7.93
C ASP A 493 -1.37 -14.31 8.03
N LEU A 494 -0.16 -14.82 8.26
CA LEU A 494 0.06 -16.24 8.55
C LEU A 494 -0.45 -16.63 9.94
N ALA A 495 -0.26 -15.78 10.96
CA ALA A 495 -0.72 -16.02 12.32
C ALA A 495 -2.25 -16.09 12.45
N GLY A 496 -2.98 -15.44 11.53
CA GLY A 496 -4.45 -15.50 11.47
C GLY A 496 -5.01 -16.76 10.80
N ARG A 497 -4.18 -17.76 10.50
CA ARG A 497 -4.57 -18.94 9.73
C ARG A 497 -4.38 -20.24 10.50
N ASP A 498 -5.21 -21.22 10.16
CA ASP A 498 -5.07 -22.60 10.65
C ASP A 498 -3.99 -23.39 9.87
N GLY A 499 -3.79 -24.65 10.24
CA GLY A 499 -2.80 -25.54 9.61
C GLY A 499 -3.04 -25.80 8.12
N ASP A 500 -4.27 -25.61 7.63
CA ASP A 500 -4.63 -25.76 6.23
C ASP A 500 -4.46 -24.44 5.44
N GLY A 501 -4.02 -23.37 6.12
CA GLY A 501 -3.81 -22.05 5.53
C GLY A 501 -5.10 -21.24 5.39
N ILE A 502 -6.20 -21.66 6.01
CA ILE A 502 -7.49 -20.97 5.98
C ILE A 502 -7.46 -19.84 7.00
N ARG A 503 -7.92 -18.64 6.62
CA ARG A 503 -8.01 -17.52 7.55
C ARG A 503 -9.13 -17.79 8.55
N VAL A 504 -8.77 -17.87 9.82
CA VAL A 504 -9.70 -18.02 10.96
C VAL A 504 -9.74 -16.75 11.82
N ALA A 505 -8.72 -15.89 11.70
CA ALA A 505 -8.66 -14.61 12.37
C ALA A 505 -8.10 -13.51 11.48
N ILE A 506 -8.55 -12.29 11.75
CA ILE A 506 -7.92 -11.08 11.25
C ILE A 506 -6.87 -10.60 12.24
N VAL A 507 -5.70 -10.23 11.74
CA VAL A 507 -4.56 -9.85 12.57
C VAL A 507 -4.25 -8.37 12.37
N GLY A 508 -4.13 -7.66 13.48
CA GLY A 508 -3.60 -6.30 13.53
C GLY A 508 -2.51 -6.22 14.58
N ARG A 509 -1.57 -5.28 14.42
CA ARG A 509 -0.49 -5.06 15.39
C ARG A 509 -0.46 -3.64 15.90
N LEU A 510 -0.26 -3.49 17.19
CA LEU A 510 0.10 -2.21 17.78
C LEU A 510 1.58 -1.92 17.47
N SER A 511 1.95 -0.65 17.56
CA SER A 511 3.31 -0.22 17.26
C SER A 511 3.75 0.93 18.15
N GLY A 512 5.02 0.93 18.52
CA GLY A 512 5.66 2.05 19.20
C GLY A 512 5.64 1.89 20.72
N ASP A 513 5.87 2.99 21.42
CA ASP A 513 5.92 2.99 22.88
C ASP A 513 4.53 2.86 23.55
N ALA A 514 4.52 2.94 24.87
CA ALA A 514 3.30 2.91 25.67
C ALA A 514 2.31 4.01 25.27
N ALA A 515 2.81 5.22 24.95
CA ALA A 515 1.96 6.34 24.59
C ALA A 515 1.27 6.11 23.24
N ARG A 516 2.03 5.73 22.22
CA ARG A 516 1.48 5.45 20.88
C ARG A 516 0.52 4.27 20.91
N SER A 517 0.85 3.18 21.59
CA SER A 517 -0.03 2.01 21.62
C SER A 517 -1.32 2.25 22.41
N ALA A 518 -1.25 2.95 23.54
CA ALA A 518 -2.44 3.40 24.28
C ALA A 518 -3.31 4.33 23.44
N TYR A 519 -2.68 5.26 22.70
CA TYR A 519 -3.36 6.12 21.74
C TYR A 519 -4.07 5.34 20.63
N GLN A 520 -3.41 4.35 20.02
CA GLN A 520 -4.02 3.50 18.98
C GLN A 520 -5.26 2.77 19.53
N ALA A 521 -5.15 2.21 20.74
CA ALA A 521 -6.24 1.54 21.41
C ALA A 521 -7.40 2.49 21.73
N ALA A 522 -7.10 3.65 22.33
CA ALA A 522 -8.10 4.66 22.67
C ALA A 522 -8.83 5.17 21.42
N CYS A 523 -8.11 5.49 20.34
CA CYS A 523 -8.73 5.91 19.09
C CYS A 523 -9.70 4.86 18.54
N SER A 524 -9.29 3.59 18.51
CA SER A 524 -10.14 2.49 18.04
C SER A 524 -11.40 2.28 18.90
N LEU A 525 -11.26 2.42 20.23
CA LEU A 525 -12.34 2.17 21.17
C LEU A 525 -13.36 3.32 21.21
N PHE A 526 -12.90 4.58 21.07
CA PHE A 526 -13.70 5.75 21.45
C PHE A 526 -13.97 6.75 20.31
N LEU A 527 -13.17 6.75 19.24
CA LEU A 527 -13.38 7.68 18.12
C LEU A 527 -14.19 7.02 17.01
N GLN A 528 -14.92 7.85 16.27
CA GLN A 528 -15.72 7.45 15.12
C GLN A 528 -15.49 8.46 13.99
N PRO A 529 -14.99 8.03 12.82
CA PRO A 529 -14.86 8.89 11.66
C PRO A 529 -16.21 9.49 11.24
N ASP A 530 -16.24 10.78 10.95
CA ASP A 530 -17.41 11.51 10.43
C ASP A 530 -17.24 11.92 8.95
N SER A 531 -16.03 11.78 8.42
CA SER A 531 -15.67 12.10 7.05
C SER A 531 -14.61 11.15 6.51
N ALA A 532 -14.54 11.05 5.17
CA ALA A 532 -13.61 10.19 4.45
C ALA A 532 -13.03 10.89 3.22
N LEU A 533 -11.76 10.61 2.93
CA LEU A 533 -11.11 10.93 1.66
C LEU A 533 -10.87 9.65 0.86
N LEU A 534 -11.47 9.58 -0.33
CA LEU A 534 -11.29 8.53 -1.31
C LEU A 534 -10.43 9.08 -2.45
N PHE A 535 -9.22 8.55 -2.62
CA PHE A 535 -8.21 9.11 -3.52
C PHE A 535 -7.66 8.04 -4.45
N ASN A 536 -7.78 8.22 -5.77
CA ASN A 536 -7.36 7.24 -6.77
C ASN A 536 -6.52 7.88 -7.88
N THR A 537 -5.23 7.52 -7.97
CA THR A 537 -4.30 8.11 -8.95
C THR A 537 -4.39 7.47 -10.33
N TYR A 538 -5.06 6.33 -10.47
CA TYR A 538 -5.21 5.65 -11.75
C TYR A 538 -6.35 6.24 -12.58
N GLU A 539 -6.15 6.27 -13.90
CA GLU A 539 -7.20 6.69 -14.81
C GLU A 539 -8.43 5.77 -14.69
N PRO A 540 -9.64 6.36 -14.68
CA PRO A 540 -10.88 5.61 -14.64
C PRO A 540 -11.19 5.07 -16.05
N THR A 541 -10.34 4.20 -16.60
CA THR A 541 -10.67 3.38 -17.77
C THR A 541 -11.28 2.05 -17.30
N SER A 542 -12.43 1.66 -17.83
CA SER A 542 -13.18 0.49 -17.32
C SER A 542 -12.58 -0.84 -17.78
N ARG A 543 -11.61 -0.79 -18.69
CA ARG A 543 -10.98 -1.95 -19.32
C ARG A 543 -9.63 -2.33 -18.72
N SER A 544 -9.07 -1.52 -17.80
CA SER A 544 -7.84 -1.88 -17.08
C SER A 544 -8.18 -2.55 -15.75
N GLU A 545 -7.32 -3.44 -15.27
CA GLU A 545 -7.44 -4.04 -13.93
C GLU A 545 -7.52 -2.97 -12.82
N PHE A 546 -6.84 -1.84 -13.01
CA PHE A 546 -6.87 -0.66 -12.15
C PHE A 546 -8.25 0.01 -12.10
N GLY A 547 -9.04 -0.09 -13.18
CA GLY A 547 -10.40 0.40 -13.24
C GLY A 547 -11.34 -0.25 -12.22
N SER A 548 -11.02 -1.46 -11.74
CA SER A 548 -11.79 -2.14 -10.67
C SER A 548 -11.51 -1.60 -9.26
N TYR A 549 -10.57 -0.66 -9.13
CA TYR A 549 -10.21 0.02 -7.87
C TYR A 549 -10.66 1.48 -7.82
N ARG A 550 -11.63 1.85 -8.66
CA ARG A 550 -12.31 3.16 -8.57
C ARG A 550 -13.01 3.32 -7.22
N MET A 551 -13.16 4.57 -6.81
CA MET A 551 -13.76 4.91 -5.52
C MET A 551 -15.22 5.35 -5.64
N ALA A 552 -15.74 5.65 -6.84
CA ALA A 552 -17.11 6.11 -7.04
C ALA A 552 -18.18 5.22 -6.36
N ALA A 553 -18.19 3.91 -6.64
CA ALA A 553 -19.13 2.98 -6.02
C ALA A 553 -18.93 2.87 -4.50
N ALA A 554 -17.68 2.92 -4.04
CA ALA A 554 -17.37 2.92 -2.62
C ALA A 554 -17.87 4.20 -1.92
N ALA A 555 -17.77 5.35 -2.58
CA ALA A 555 -18.23 6.63 -2.08
C ALA A 555 -19.74 6.66 -1.87
N GLU A 556 -20.52 6.17 -2.85
CA GLU A 556 -21.97 6.08 -2.74
C GLU A 556 -22.40 5.29 -1.49
N ARG A 557 -21.71 4.19 -1.20
CA ARG A 557 -21.99 3.33 -0.05
C ARG A 557 -21.58 3.99 1.27
N LEU A 558 -20.41 4.63 1.32
CA LEU A 558 -19.92 5.29 2.53
C LEU A 558 -20.69 6.57 2.88
N ARG A 559 -21.29 7.26 1.90
CA ARG A 559 -22.12 8.46 2.14
C ARG A 559 -23.32 8.21 3.05
N ALA A 560 -23.75 6.96 3.20
CA ALA A 560 -24.75 6.58 4.19
C ALA A 560 -24.28 6.74 5.65
N ARG A 561 -22.97 6.94 5.87
CA ARG A 561 -22.34 7.00 7.22
C ARG A 561 -21.53 8.25 7.48
N VAL A 562 -20.76 8.69 6.49
CA VAL A 562 -19.76 9.74 6.65
C VAL A 562 -19.82 10.69 5.46
N THR A 563 -19.33 11.91 5.65
CA THR A 563 -19.11 12.84 4.53
C THR A 563 -17.98 12.32 3.66
N VAL A 564 -18.16 12.18 2.35
CA VAL A 564 -17.14 11.59 1.46
C VAL A 564 -16.65 12.60 0.42
N ASP A 565 -15.35 12.85 0.44
CA ASP A 565 -14.62 13.52 -0.63
C ASP A 565 -13.99 12.48 -1.55
N VAL A 566 -14.18 12.65 -2.85
CA VAL A 566 -13.63 11.75 -3.88
C VAL A 566 -12.71 12.56 -4.79
N VAL A 567 -11.51 12.04 -5.08
CA VAL A 567 -10.57 12.58 -6.05
C VAL A 567 -10.04 11.44 -6.90
N GLU A 568 -10.26 11.50 -8.22
CA GLU A 568 -9.85 10.43 -9.14
C GLU A 568 -9.32 10.97 -10.47
N GLY A 569 -8.59 10.14 -11.21
CA GLY A 569 -8.13 10.44 -12.56
C GLY A 569 -7.20 11.65 -12.63
N GLY A 570 -7.37 12.52 -13.62
CA GLY A 570 -6.50 13.69 -13.82
C GLY A 570 -6.51 14.70 -12.66
N GLU A 571 -7.56 14.71 -11.83
CA GLU A 571 -7.63 15.54 -10.63
C GLU A 571 -6.83 14.98 -9.46
N ALA A 572 -6.52 13.68 -9.46
CA ALA A 572 -5.75 13.02 -8.41
C ALA A 572 -4.25 13.30 -8.54
N ASN A 573 -3.90 14.57 -8.36
CA ASN A 573 -2.54 15.08 -8.30
C ASN A 573 -2.11 15.45 -6.87
N ILE A 574 -0.81 15.69 -6.68
CA ILE A 574 -0.25 15.95 -5.36
C ILE A 574 -0.76 17.26 -4.76
N GLU A 575 -1.01 18.28 -5.58
CA GLU A 575 -1.60 19.55 -5.14
C GLU A 575 -3.02 19.33 -4.59
N ALA A 576 -3.84 18.55 -5.30
CA ALA A 576 -5.20 18.22 -4.88
C ALA A 576 -5.23 17.38 -3.59
N PHE A 577 -4.24 16.51 -3.39
CA PHE A 577 -4.06 15.77 -2.14
C PHE A 577 -3.70 16.71 -1.00
N ARG A 578 -2.63 17.52 -1.16
CA ARG A 578 -2.15 18.48 -0.14
C ARG A 578 -3.21 19.51 0.22
N ALA A 579 -4.02 19.96 -0.73
CA ALA A 579 -5.14 20.88 -0.47
C ALA A 579 -6.21 20.29 0.46
N ARG A 580 -6.31 18.95 0.55
CA ARG A 580 -7.31 18.25 1.38
C ARG A 580 -6.75 17.77 2.73
N VAL A 581 -5.44 17.50 2.79
CA VAL A 581 -4.79 16.96 4.00
C VAL A 581 -3.89 17.96 4.72
N GLY A 582 -3.46 19.03 4.06
CA GLY A 582 -2.41 19.93 4.55
C GLY A 582 -2.91 21.27 5.11
N PRO A 583 -2.07 21.97 5.90
CA PRO A 583 -0.82 21.45 6.49
C PRO A 583 -1.07 20.51 7.69
N TRP A 584 -2.33 20.40 8.14
CA TRP A 584 -2.77 19.53 9.23
C TRP A 584 -3.97 18.69 8.79
N ASN A 585 -3.85 17.37 8.88
CA ASN A 585 -4.91 16.47 8.46
C ASN A 585 -6.14 16.57 9.38
N ARG A 586 -7.33 16.70 8.77
CA ARG A 586 -8.65 16.71 9.44
C ARG A 586 -9.60 15.63 8.92
N ARG A 587 -9.10 14.69 8.12
CA ARG A 587 -9.88 13.56 7.60
C ARG A 587 -9.61 12.31 8.45
N PRO A 588 -10.61 11.74 9.11
CA PRO A 588 -10.43 10.58 9.99
C PRO A 588 -10.47 9.23 9.26
N LEU A 589 -10.84 9.19 7.98
CA LEU A 589 -10.86 7.96 7.17
C LEU A 589 -10.28 8.19 5.77
N PHE A 590 -9.40 7.28 5.34
CA PHE A 590 -8.80 7.32 3.99
C PHE A 590 -8.91 5.97 3.29
N LEU A 591 -9.31 6.01 2.02
CA LEU A 591 -9.09 4.94 1.05
C LEU A 591 -8.26 5.49 -0.10
N ILE A 592 -7.03 5.02 -0.25
CA ILE A 592 -6.07 5.50 -1.25
C ILE A 592 -5.73 4.38 -2.22
N ASN A 593 -5.72 4.66 -3.52
CA ASN A 593 -5.22 3.77 -4.57
C ASN A 593 -4.12 4.48 -5.36
N SER A 594 -2.90 3.95 -5.30
CA SER A 594 -1.70 4.50 -5.94
C SER A 594 -0.62 3.43 -6.17
N SER A 595 0.50 3.81 -6.78
CA SER A 595 1.71 2.97 -6.90
C SER A 595 2.92 3.69 -6.34
N GLY A 596 4.01 2.96 -6.08
CA GLY A 596 5.29 3.56 -5.70
C GLY A 596 6.11 2.66 -4.79
N TYR A 597 6.79 3.31 -3.84
CA TYR A 597 7.82 2.78 -2.96
C TYR A 597 7.58 3.26 -1.52
N PRO A 598 8.35 2.78 -0.53
CA PRO A 598 8.11 3.12 0.87
C PRO A 598 8.22 4.62 1.17
N THR A 599 8.92 5.42 0.37
CA THR A 599 9.15 6.86 0.60
C THR A 599 8.54 7.76 -0.47
N GLN A 600 7.89 7.17 -1.47
CA GLN A 600 7.45 7.85 -2.69
C GLN A 600 6.20 7.19 -3.27
N TRP A 601 5.33 7.99 -3.87
CA TRP A 601 4.15 7.48 -4.54
C TRP A 601 3.86 8.22 -5.83
N SER A 602 3.56 7.46 -6.88
CA SER A 602 3.22 7.95 -8.21
C SER A 602 1.79 8.48 -8.21
N ILE A 603 1.66 9.76 -8.54
CA ILE A 603 0.42 10.53 -8.48
C ILE A 603 0.34 11.43 -9.72
N GLY A 604 -0.83 11.94 -10.06
CA GLY A 604 -0.94 12.90 -11.15
C GLY A 604 -0.04 14.13 -10.90
N GLY A 605 0.54 14.71 -11.96
CA GLY A 605 1.35 15.92 -11.85
C GLY A 605 2.75 15.74 -11.26
N GLY A 606 3.19 14.51 -10.96
CA GLY A 606 4.54 14.21 -10.47
C GLY A 606 4.53 13.19 -9.34
N ASP A 607 5.65 13.09 -8.61
CA ASP A 607 5.74 12.19 -7.46
C ASP A 607 5.31 12.88 -6.16
N GLY A 608 4.55 12.14 -5.34
CA GLY A 608 4.34 12.41 -3.94
C GLY A 608 5.42 11.75 -3.09
N PHE A 609 5.67 12.28 -1.91
CA PHE A 609 6.69 11.77 -0.97
C PHE A 609 6.11 11.63 0.44
N THR A 610 6.92 11.06 1.33
CA THR A 610 6.55 10.89 2.75
C THR A 610 6.05 12.17 3.41
N ASP A 611 6.68 13.32 3.17
CA ASP A 611 6.27 14.59 3.79
C ASP A 611 4.92 15.12 3.28
N ASP A 612 4.32 14.51 2.25
CA ASP A 612 2.95 14.82 1.83
C ASP A 612 1.89 13.98 2.56
N PHE A 613 2.31 12.90 3.23
CA PHE A 613 1.40 11.97 3.89
C PHE A 613 0.80 12.57 5.17
N PRO A 614 -0.44 12.20 5.55
CA PRO A 614 -1.17 12.90 6.61
C PRO A 614 -0.46 12.86 7.96
N VAL A 615 -0.22 14.05 8.49
CA VAL A 615 0.08 14.30 9.91
C VAL A 615 -1.06 15.16 10.45
N GLY A 616 -1.75 14.70 11.48
CA GLY A 616 -2.84 15.49 12.02
C GLY A 616 -3.71 14.81 13.05
N GLU A 617 -5.03 14.97 12.88
CA GLU A 617 -6.05 14.30 13.67
C GLU A 617 -5.98 12.76 13.53
N PRO A 618 -6.46 12.01 14.55
CA PRO A 618 -6.52 10.56 14.48
C PRO A 618 -7.26 10.07 13.23
N CYS A 619 -6.65 9.14 12.48
CA CYS A 619 -7.26 8.60 11.27
C CYS A 619 -7.04 7.10 11.07
N ALA A 620 -7.90 6.49 10.27
CA ALA A 620 -7.75 5.14 9.74
C ALA A 620 -7.45 5.20 8.25
N ILE A 621 -6.44 4.46 7.80
CA ILE A 621 -5.95 4.51 6.42
C ILE A 621 -5.93 3.11 5.81
N HIS A 622 -6.54 2.95 4.64
CA HIS A 622 -6.30 1.82 3.74
C HIS A 622 -5.65 2.37 2.48
N ILE A 623 -4.51 1.78 2.11
CA ILE A 623 -3.81 2.14 0.89
C ILE A 623 -3.50 0.91 0.04
N VAL A 624 -4.00 0.92 -1.19
CA VAL A 624 -3.62 0.03 -2.28
C VAL A 624 -2.37 0.64 -2.90
N HIS A 625 -1.20 0.13 -2.50
CA HIS A 625 0.11 0.65 -2.92
C HIS A 625 1.24 -0.34 -2.58
N SER A 626 2.19 -0.50 -3.51
CA SER A 626 3.33 -1.40 -3.38
C SER A 626 4.36 -0.94 -2.35
N GLY A 627 4.62 -1.75 -1.33
CA GLY A 627 5.62 -1.42 -0.30
C GLY A 627 5.27 -0.23 0.60
N SER A 628 4.00 0.22 0.63
CA SER A 628 3.58 1.38 1.45
C SER A 628 3.85 1.21 2.94
N ALA A 629 3.86 -0.03 3.42
CA ALA A 629 4.18 -0.46 4.78
C ALA A 629 5.44 -1.33 4.82
N ALA A 630 6.40 -1.07 3.93
CA ALA A 630 7.68 -1.78 3.98
C ALA A 630 8.42 -1.48 5.30
N GLU A 631 8.55 -0.21 5.68
CA GLU A 631 9.31 0.19 6.87
C GLU A 631 8.45 1.00 7.85
N PRO A 632 7.39 0.40 8.40
CA PRO A 632 6.36 1.11 9.16
C PRO A 632 6.85 1.67 10.52
N TYR A 633 8.08 1.32 10.92
CA TYR A 633 8.74 1.87 12.11
C TYR A 633 9.66 3.06 11.79
N ASP A 634 9.98 3.30 10.51
CA ASP A 634 10.70 4.48 10.05
C ASP A 634 9.70 5.57 9.64
N ALA A 635 9.68 6.64 10.41
CA ALA A 635 8.77 7.76 10.21
C ALA A 635 9.09 8.61 8.96
N ASP A 636 10.19 8.37 8.26
CA ASP A 636 10.47 8.92 6.93
C ASP A 636 9.97 8.01 5.77
N THR A 637 9.15 6.98 6.06
CA THR A 637 8.35 6.23 5.07
C THR A 637 6.85 6.52 5.15
N LEU A 638 6.06 6.14 4.14
CA LEU A 638 4.62 6.42 4.04
C LEU A 638 3.83 5.87 5.25
N ALA A 639 3.94 4.57 5.56
CA ALA A 639 3.28 3.99 6.72
C ALA A 639 3.83 4.52 8.04
N GLY A 640 5.17 4.64 8.17
CA GLY A 640 5.75 5.11 9.41
C GLY A 640 5.38 6.56 9.71
N ARG A 641 5.36 7.43 8.70
CA ARG A 641 4.87 8.82 8.80
C ARG A 641 3.41 8.87 9.20
N ALA A 642 2.56 8.06 8.57
CA ALA A 642 1.14 8.01 8.89
C ALA A 642 0.91 7.60 10.35
N VAL A 643 1.50 6.47 10.76
CA VAL A 643 1.35 5.90 12.11
C VAL A 643 1.94 6.84 13.16
N TRP A 644 3.13 7.39 12.90
CA TRP A 644 3.74 8.41 13.75
C TRP A 644 2.86 9.66 13.84
N GLY A 645 2.28 10.09 12.72
CA GLY A 645 1.50 11.30 12.54
C GLY A 645 0.08 11.27 13.13
N GLY A 646 -0.39 10.11 13.58
CA GLY A 646 -1.70 9.92 14.23
C GLY A 646 -2.59 8.85 13.60
N ALA A 647 -2.15 8.11 12.59
CA ALA A 647 -2.92 7.00 12.08
C ALA A 647 -3.00 5.88 13.14
N PHE A 648 -4.21 5.63 13.65
CA PHE A 648 -4.43 4.60 14.65
C PHE A 648 -4.75 3.23 14.04
N VAL A 649 -5.15 3.22 12.76
CA VAL A 649 -5.24 2.02 11.92
C VAL A 649 -4.59 2.32 10.57
N TYR A 650 -3.73 1.42 10.10
CA TYR A 650 -3.10 1.52 8.78
C TYR A 650 -3.06 0.14 8.12
N MET A 651 -3.64 0.01 6.93
CA MET A 651 -3.60 -1.20 6.11
C MET A 651 -2.87 -0.91 4.80
N GLY A 652 -1.78 -1.66 4.53
CA GLY A 652 -0.95 -1.49 3.34
C GLY A 652 -0.14 -2.74 3.02
N SER A 653 0.94 -2.60 2.25
CA SER A 653 1.77 -3.74 1.85
C SER A 653 3.24 -3.61 2.27
N ILE A 654 3.83 -4.73 2.72
CA ILE A 654 5.22 -4.80 3.21
C ILE A 654 6.25 -4.92 2.07
N SER A 655 5.79 -5.24 0.87
CA SER A 655 6.56 -5.44 -0.35
C SER A 655 5.57 -5.43 -1.51
N GLU A 656 6.04 -5.32 -2.76
CA GLU A 656 5.23 -5.23 -3.97
C GLU A 656 4.21 -6.38 -4.08
N PRO A 657 2.91 -6.17 -3.88
CA PRO A 657 1.90 -7.21 -4.07
C PRO A 657 1.37 -7.17 -5.52
N TYR A 658 0.73 -8.25 -5.97
CA TYR A 658 -0.20 -8.11 -7.09
C TYR A 658 -1.35 -7.17 -6.69
N LEU A 659 -1.81 -6.34 -7.62
CA LEU A 659 -2.95 -5.45 -7.40
C LEU A 659 -4.16 -6.23 -6.86
N SER A 660 -4.43 -7.40 -7.45
CA SER A 660 -5.49 -8.33 -7.04
C SER A 660 -5.43 -8.81 -5.59
N ALA A 661 -4.30 -8.68 -4.90
CA ALA A 661 -4.18 -9.04 -3.49
C ALA A 661 -4.98 -8.11 -2.57
N PHE A 662 -5.18 -6.86 -2.97
CA PHE A 662 -6.01 -5.92 -2.22
C PHE A 662 -7.48 -6.19 -2.49
N GLN A 663 -8.33 -5.94 -1.49
CA GLN A 663 -9.78 -5.94 -1.70
C GLN A 663 -10.20 -4.68 -2.46
N ARG A 664 -11.13 -4.82 -3.40
CA ARG A 664 -11.64 -3.67 -4.17
C ARG A 664 -12.45 -2.73 -3.25
N PRO A 665 -12.33 -1.39 -3.40
CA PRO A 665 -13.08 -0.43 -2.60
C PRO A 665 -14.60 -0.66 -2.61
N GLU A 666 -15.15 -1.10 -3.75
CA GLU A 666 -16.58 -1.43 -3.93
C GLU A 666 -17.07 -2.54 -2.98
N TYR A 667 -16.19 -3.44 -2.52
CA TYR A 667 -16.51 -4.46 -1.53
C TYR A 667 -16.17 -4.02 -0.09
N ILE A 668 -15.19 -3.13 0.08
CA ILE A 668 -14.80 -2.61 1.39
C ILE A 668 -15.91 -1.71 1.96
N ALA A 669 -16.34 -0.72 1.18
CA ALA A 669 -17.24 0.34 1.64
C ALA A 669 -18.61 -0.16 2.16
N PRO A 670 -19.34 -1.06 1.47
CA PRO A 670 -20.58 -1.63 2.00
C PRO A 670 -20.39 -2.35 3.35
N ARG A 671 -19.30 -3.10 3.50
CA ARG A 671 -19.00 -3.84 4.74
C ARG A 671 -18.67 -2.87 5.89
N LEU A 672 -17.84 -1.85 5.63
CA LEU A 672 -17.59 -0.79 6.59
C LEU A 672 -18.88 -0.07 6.99
N ALA A 673 -19.74 0.24 6.01
CA ALA A 673 -21.02 0.90 6.24
C ALA A 673 -22.03 0.00 6.99
N ALA A 674 -21.91 -1.32 6.89
CA ALA A 674 -22.65 -2.27 7.71
C ALA A 674 -22.08 -2.39 9.15
N GLY A 675 -20.87 -1.90 9.38
CA GLY A 675 -20.20 -1.92 10.67
C GLY A 675 -19.16 -3.04 10.80
N ALA A 676 -18.85 -3.78 9.74
CA ALA A 676 -17.75 -4.76 9.76
C ALA A 676 -16.43 -4.09 10.17
N SER A 677 -15.50 -4.89 10.72
CA SER A 677 -14.19 -4.35 11.08
C SER A 677 -13.43 -3.84 9.86
N PHE A 678 -12.64 -2.80 10.06
CA PHE A 678 -11.88 -2.13 9.02
C PHE A 678 -10.89 -3.07 8.35
N VAL A 679 -10.05 -3.72 9.16
CA VAL A 679 -9.06 -4.69 8.68
C VAL A 679 -9.75 -5.88 8.02
N GLY A 680 -10.84 -6.38 8.59
CA GLY A 680 -11.60 -7.50 8.02
C GLY A 680 -12.24 -7.18 6.68
N SER A 681 -12.70 -5.94 6.48
CA SER A 681 -13.29 -5.48 5.22
C SER A 681 -12.24 -5.37 4.11
N CYS A 682 -10.99 -5.04 4.46
CA CYS A 682 -9.87 -4.90 3.52
C CYS A 682 -9.21 -6.23 3.10
N ARG A 683 -9.58 -7.37 3.72
CA ARG A 683 -8.98 -8.68 3.41
C ARG A 683 -9.81 -9.42 2.36
N ARG A 684 -9.11 -10.00 1.38
CA ARG A 684 -9.66 -11.00 0.45
C ARG A 684 -10.12 -12.24 1.21
N ARG A 685 -11.24 -12.83 0.81
CA ARG A 685 -11.73 -14.11 1.38
C ARG A 685 -10.93 -15.31 0.83
N LEU A 686 -11.14 -16.49 1.40
CA LEU A 686 -10.69 -17.73 0.78
C LEU A 686 -11.41 -17.94 -0.55
N GLY A 687 -10.74 -18.54 -1.54
CA GLY A 687 -11.27 -18.76 -2.90
C GLY A 687 -10.85 -17.66 -3.87
N GLN A 688 -10.79 -16.41 -3.41
CA GLN A 688 -10.30 -15.29 -4.22
C GLN A 688 -8.81 -15.44 -4.55
N TYR A 689 -8.44 -15.01 -5.76
CA TYR A 689 -7.05 -14.94 -6.19
C TYR A 689 -6.23 -14.09 -5.21
N SER A 690 -5.03 -14.58 -4.84
CA SER A 690 -4.19 -13.99 -3.79
C SER A 690 -4.82 -13.95 -2.37
N GLY A 691 -5.84 -14.76 -2.08
CA GLY A 691 -6.42 -14.93 -0.74
C GLY A 691 -5.56 -15.72 0.26
N SER A 692 -4.43 -16.26 -0.17
CA SER A 692 -3.39 -16.94 0.65
C SER A 692 -2.56 -15.94 1.49
N PRO A 693 -1.70 -16.39 2.44
CA PRO A 693 -0.73 -15.51 3.10
C PRO A 693 -0.01 -14.64 2.07
N TRP A 694 -0.16 -13.33 2.20
CA TRP A 694 0.38 -12.38 1.23
C TRP A 694 1.15 -11.24 1.89
N ARG A 695 1.53 -10.24 1.11
CA ARG A 695 2.35 -9.08 1.49
C ARG A 695 1.56 -7.98 2.19
N LEU A 696 0.35 -8.25 2.71
CA LEU A 696 -0.52 -7.23 3.31
C LEU A 696 -0.48 -7.26 4.83
N ILE A 697 -0.31 -6.09 5.45
CA ILE A 697 -0.16 -5.89 6.89
C ILE A 697 -1.14 -4.84 7.40
N ALA A 698 -1.60 -5.02 8.64
CA ALA A 698 -2.43 -4.05 9.35
C ALA A 698 -1.79 -3.61 10.68
N PHE A 699 -1.65 -2.31 10.87
CA PHE A 699 -1.34 -1.68 12.15
C PHE A 699 -2.64 -1.19 12.80
N GLY A 700 -2.68 -1.24 14.13
CA GLY A 700 -3.85 -0.88 14.94
C GLY A 700 -4.71 -2.07 15.37
N ASP A 701 -5.89 -1.75 15.89
CA ASP A 701 -6.88 -2.72 16.37
C ASP A 701 -7.57 -3.42 15.17
N PRO A 702 -7.46 -4.75 15.02
CA PRO A 702 -8.16 -5.48 13.96
C PRO A 702 -9.69 -5.42 14.08
N LEU A 703 -10.23 -5.07 15.25
CA LEU A 703 -11.66 -4.93 15.53
C LEU A 703 -12.19 -3.49 15.41
N PHE A 704 -11.36 -2.53 14.99
CA PHE A 704 -11.86 -1.18 14.70
C PHE A 704 -12.97 -1.24 13.66
N ALA A 705 -14.10 -0.56 13.90
CA ALA A 705 -15.26 -0.56 13.01
C ALA A 705 -15.99 0.79 13.07
N LEU A 706 -16.69 1.14 11.99
CA LEU A 706 -17.64 2.25 11.99
C LEU A 706 -18.91 1.80 12.73
N ARG A 707 -19.25 2.48 13.82
CA ARG A 707 -20.46 2.21 14.58
C ARG A 707 -21.68 2.72 13.82
N GLN A 708 -22.79 2.01 14.01
CA GLN A 708 -24.10 2.44 13.53
C GLN A 708 -24.53 3.78 14.13
N GLN A 709 -24.20 3.97 15.41
CA GLN A 709 -24.44 5.18 16.19
C GLN A 709 -23.20 5.47 17.04
N ALA A 710 -22.89 6.75 17.23
CA ALA A 710 -21.84 7.15 18.16
C ALA A 710 -22.15 6.61 19.57
N ALA A 711 -21.12 6.29 20.33
CA ALA A 711 -21.28 5.86 21.71
C ALA A 711 -21.99 6.95 22.51
N VAL A 712 -23.05 6.59 23.24
CA VAL A 712 -23.68 7.53 24.17
C VAL A 712 -22.69 7.85 25.29
N ARG A 713 -22.39 9.14 25.45
CA ARG A 713 -21.49 9.63 26.51
C ARG A 713 -22.28 10.05 27.73
N LYS A 714 -21.75 9.74 28.92
CA LYS A 714 -22.35 10.17 30.20
C LYS A 714 -21.37 11.00 31.03
N PRO A 715 -21.86 11.96 31.83
CA PRO A 715 -21.03 12.64 32.82
C PRO A 715 -20.33 11.65 33.74
N SER A 716 -19.08 11.93 34.10
CA SER A 716 -18.21 11.03 34.86
C SER A 716 -18.31 11.15 36.39
N SER A 717 -19.41 11.71 36.92
CA SER A 717 -19.51 12.05 38.35
C SER A 717 -19.29 10.82 39.25
N GLY A 718 -18.15 10.79 39.96
CA GLY A 718 -17.86 9.86 41.06
C GLY A 718 -16.97 8.64 40.73
N ILE A 719 -16.75 8.27 39.46
CA ILE A 719 -15.95 7.07 39.10
C ILE A 719 -14.45 7.39 38.97
N LEU A 720 -14.15 8.61 38.58
CA LEU A 720 -12.82 9.08 38.21
C LEU A 720 -12.27 10.09 39.24
N VAL A 721 -12.64 10.03 40.52
CA VAL A 721 -12.04 10.94 41.52
C VAL A 721 -11.74 10.16 42.80
N ALA A 722 -10.56 9.56 42.89
CA ALA A 722 -9.99 9.19 44.16
C ALA A 722 -9.52 10.44 44.94
N ALA A 723 -9.38 10.32 46.26
CA ALA A 723 -8.80 11.38 47.08
C ALA A 723 -7.34 11.65 46.63
N GLY A 724 -7.04 12.89 46.21
CA GLY A 724 -5.70 13.32 45.78
C GLY A 724 -5.54 13.61 44.28
N GLU A 725 -6.58 13.43 43.47
CA GLU A 725 -6.52 13.79 42.05
C GLU A 725 -6.59 15.30 41.81
N SER A 726 -5.91 15.74 40.74
CA SER A 726 -5.99 17.12 40.25
C SER A 726 -6.73 17.17 38.91
N ALA A 727 -7.81 17.94 38.85
CA ALA A 727 -8.38 18.31 37.55
C ALA A 727 -7.38 19.23 36.83
N VAL A 728 -7.17 18.99 35.53
CA VAL A 728 -6.37 19.94 34.73
C VAL A 728 -7.18 21.22 34.62
N VAL A 729 -6.60 22.32 35.09
CA VAL A 729 -7.13 23.67 34.90
C VAL A 729 -6.06 24.44 34.14
N VAL A 730 -6.43 25.11 33.04
CA VAL A 730 -5.51 26.07 32.43
C VAL A 730 -5.37 27.24 33.40
N PRO A 731 -4.16 27.55 33.91
CA PRO A 731 -4.00 28.73 34.75
C PRO A 731 -4.28 30.01 33.94
N THR A 732 -4.85 31.03 34.57
CA THR A 732 -5.15 32.30 33.87
C THR A 732 -3.86 33.07 33.59
N GLY A 733 -3.65 33.46 32.34
CA GLY A 733 -2.49 34.23 31.88
C GLY A 733 -1.49 33.39 31.09
N ASN A 734 -0.67 34.08 30.28
CA ASN A 734 0.40 33.45 29.51
C ASN A 734 1.73 33.87 30.15
N PRO A 735 2.38 33.01 30.95
CA PRO A 735 3.71 33.31 31.47
C PRO A 735 4.64 33.54 30.28
N PRO A 736 5.57 34.51 30.38
CA PRO A 736 6.59 34.69 29.35
C PRO A 736 7.40 33.40 29.21
N CYS A 737 7.89 33.10 28.00
CA CYS A 737 8.79 31.97 27.80
C CYS A 737 10.25 32.46 27.94
N THR A 738 10.78 32.41 29.16
CA THR A 738 12.21 32.65 29.45
C THR A 738 12.85 31.37 29.96
N ARG A 739 14.18 31.36 30.10
CA ARG A 739 14.90 30.21 30.66
C ARG A 739 14.45 29.86 32.08
N GLU A 740 14.18 30.87 32.90
CA GLU A 740 13.74 30.72 34.30
C GLU A 740 12.27 30.26 34.41
N THR A 741 11.45 30.60 33.41
CA THR A 741 10.00 30.36 33.40
C THR A 741 9.59 29.23 32.45
N TYR A 742 10.55 28.60 31.75
CA TYR A 742 10.28 27.58 30.73
C TYR A 742 9.41 26.43 31.25
N ALA A 743 9.66 25.93 32.46
CA ALA A 743 8.86 24.85 33.05
C ALA A 743 7.39 25.25 33.30
N GLU A 744 7.16 26.49 33.74
CA GLU A 744 5.82 27.05 33.95
C GLU A 744 5.10 27.27 32.61
N TRP A 745 5.80 27.86 31.64
CA TRP A 745 5.31 28.03 30.26
C TRP A 745 4.93 26.70 29.63
N LEU A 746 5.79 25.69 29.75
CA LEU A 746 5.57 24.36 29.20
C LEU A 746 4.35 23.68 29.87
N SER A 747 4.19 23.86 31.17
CA SER A 747 3.02 23.38 31.92
C SER A 747 1.73 24.03 31.44
N HIS A 748 1.74 25.35 31.22
CA HIS A 748 0.59 26.08 30.67
C HIS A 748 0.24 25.60 29.25
N LEU A 749 1.23 25.45 28.37
CA LEU A 749 1.01 24.95 27.02
C LEU A 749 0.42 23.53 27.04
N ARG A 750 0.96 22.62 27.85
CA ARG A 750 0.42 21.27 28.03
C ARG A 750 -1.02 21.29 28.52
N ALA A 751 -1.32 22.07 29.56
CA ALA A 751 -2.66 22.19 30.11
C ALA A 751 -3.67 22.69 29.06
N ALA A 752 -3.30 23.73 28.28
CA ALA A 752 -4.15 24.24 27.20
C ALA A 752 -4.41 23.17 26.13
N ARG A 753 -3.37 22.45 25.70
CA ARG A 753 -3.49 21.36 24.70
C ARG A 753 -4.33 20.19 25.21
N TRP A 754 -4.15 19.78 26.47
CA TRP A 754 -4.96 18.72 27.10
C TRP A 754 -6.40 19.13 27.37
N LEU A 755 -6.71 20.42 27.46
CA LEU A 755 -8.09 20.90 27.56
C LEU A 755 -8.71 21.19 26.19
N GLY A 756 -7.97 20.97 25.10
CA GLY A 756 -8.39 21.30 23.75
C GLY A 756 -8.54 22.81 23.51
N ASP A 757 -8.01 23.66 24.40
CA ASP A 757 -8.02 25.12 24.28
C ASP A 757 -6.91 25.58 23.34
N ARG A 758 -7.15 25.41 22.04
CA ARG A 758 -6.22 25.77 20.96
C ARG A 758 -5.94 27.27 20.90
N ALA A 759 -6.89 28.11 21.29
CA ALA A 759 -6.71 29.55 21.27
C ALA A 759 -5.66 29.98 22.32
N THR A 760 -5.79 29.46 23.54
CA THR A 760 -4.79 29.70 24.59
C THR A 760 -3.45 29.05 24.23
N ALA A 761 -3.43 27.81 23.72
CA ALA A 761 -2.20 27.15 23.30
C ALA A 761 -1.42 27.98 22.26
N LEU A 762 -2.09 28.45 21.20
CA LEU A 762 -1.47 29.30 20.17
C LEU A 762 -1.03 30.65 20.74
N SER A 763 -1.82 31.25 21.64
CA SER A 763 -1.44 32.50 22.30
C SER A 763 -0.17 32.34 23.14
N THR A 764 -0.06 31.24 23.88
CA THR A 764 1.13 30.87 24.66
C THR A 764 2.36 30.66 23.76
N VAL A 765 2.18 30.05 22.59
CA VAL A 765 3.24 29.88 21.58
C VAL A 765 3.67 31.20 20.98
N ARG A 766 2.74 32.10 20.66
CA ARG A 766 3.05 33.42 20.09
C ARG A 766 3.78 34.35 21.07
N ALA A 767 3.68 34.08 22.37
CA ALA A 767 4.39 34.81 23.42
C ALA A 767 5.87 34.39 23.59
N ILE A 768 6.37 33.42 22.83
CA ILE A 768 7.80 33.06 22.84
C ILE A 768 8.61 34.17 22.14
N GLU A 769 9.44 34.87 22.91
CA GLU A 769 10.36 35.89 22.41
C GLU A 769 11.71 35.28 21.97
N ASP A 770 12.22 34.31 22.73
CA ASP A 770 13.47 33.60 22.46
C ASP A 770 13.21 32.09 22.33
N ALA A 771 13.28 31.57 21.10
CA ALA A 771 13.07 30.15 20.84
C ALA A 771 14.27 29.27 21.24
N ALA A 772 15.43 29.85 21.57
CA ALA A 772 16.60 29.09 22.02
C ALA A 772 16.39 28.45 23.40
N VAL A 773 15.41 28.91 24.17
CA VAL A 773 15.07 28.32 25.49
C VAL A 773 14.31 26.99 25.37
N LEU A 774 13.75 26.68 24.18
CA LEU A 774 12.94 25.49 23.96
C LEU A 774 13.83 24.26 23.81
N ASP A 775 13.48 23.17 24.50
CA ASP A 775 14.02 21.85 24.15
C ASP A 775 13.32 21.28 22.90
N GLY A 776 13.74 20.08 22.47
CA GLY A 776 13.17 19.44 21.28
C GLY A 776 11.65 19.20 21.36
N ALA A 777 11.15 18.78 22.52
CA ALA A 777 9.73 18.51 22.72
C ALA A 777 8.92 19.81 22.79
N GLY A 778 9.40 20.81 23.55
CA GLY A 778 8.80 22.14 23.62
C GLY A 778 8.71 22.80 22.26
N LEU A 779 9.79 22.71 21.45
CA LEU A 779 9.79 23.19 20.07
C LEU A 779 8.78 22.42 19.20
N ALA A 780 8.75 21.09 19.29
CA ALA A 780 7.81 20.28 18.51
C ALA A 780 6.35 20.67 18.80
N MET A 781 5.97 20.82 20.07
CA MET A 781 4.62 21.24 20.45
C MET A 781 4.27 22.63 19.91
N ALA A 782 5.20 23.59 20.04
CA ALA A 782 4.98 24.95 19.58
C ALA A 782 4.83 25.02 18.04
N LEU A 783 5.62 24.25 17.31
CA LEU A 783 5.50 24.14 15.85
C LEU A 783 4.21 23.45 15.44
N GLU A 784 3.77 22.41 16.16
CA GLU A 784 2.49 21.74 15.92
C GLU A 784 1.31 22.70 16.02
N GLU A 785 1.23 23.52 17.08
CA GLU A 785 0.15 24.52 17.21
C GLU A 785 0.18 25.55 16.08
N CYS A 786 1.37 25.97 15.63
CA CYS A 786 1.50 26.83 14.46
C CYS A 786 0.97 26.15 13.18
N VAL A 787 1.30 24.86 12.97
CA VAL A 787 0.82 24.07 11.82
C VAL A 787 -0.70 23.92 11.85
N ILE A 788 -1.29 23.62 13.01
CA ILE A 788 -2.74 23.51 13.20
C ILE A 788 -3.45 24.83 12.86
N ALA A 789 -2.83 25.96 13.23
CA ALA A 789 -3.33 27.31 12.97
C ALA A 789 -3.03 27.84 11.56
N ASP A 790 -2.33 27.07 10.71
CA ASP A 790 -1.81 27.51 9.40
C ASP A 790 -0.92 28.78 9.50
N ASP A 791 -0.19 28.93 10.62
CA ASP A 791 0.70 30.06 10.91
C ASP A 791 2.16 29.71 10.62
N ALA A 792 2.46 29.50 9.33
CA ALA A 792 3.81 29.14 8.87
C ALA A 792 4.87 30.18 9.25
N ALA A 793 4.50 31.47 9.32
CA ALA A 793 5.42 32.54 9.70
C ALA A 793 5.87 32.41 11.16
N CYS A 794 4.93 32.14 12.08
CA CYS A 794 5.27 31.87 13.48
C CYS A 794 6.15 30.62 13.61
N ALA A 795 5.78 29.52 12.95
CA ALA A 795 6.56 28.28 12.98
C ALA A 795 8.01 28.48 12.51
N LEU A 796 8.21 29.15 11.37
CA LEU A 796 9.54 29.37 10.81
C LEU A 796 10.39 30.34 11.64
N ARG A 797 9.76 31.31 12.33
CA ARG A 797 10.45 32.17 13.31
C ARG A 797 11.00 31.32 14.46
N LEU A 798 10.15 30.49 15.06
CA LEU A 798 10.54 29.61 16.17
C LEU A 798 11.64 28.63 15.77
N TRP A 799 11.45 27.95 14.63
CA TRP A 799 12.46 27.03 14.10
C TRP A 799 13.82 27.68 13.90
N SER A 800 13.83 28.90 13.35
CA SER A 800 15.08 29.63 13.06
C SER A 800 15.78 30.16 14.31
N GLY A 801 15.02 30.47 15.36
CA GLY A 801 15.55 30.92 16.65
C GLY A 801 15.97 29.78 17.58
N ALA A 802 15.58 28.54 17.28
CA ALA A 802 15.87 27.39 18.13
C ALA A 802 17.31 26.86 17.97
N ASP A 803 17.85 26.35 19.07
CA ASP A 803 19.17 25.72 19.10
C ASP A 803 19.23 24.44 18.26
N SER A 804 20.44 24.07 17.82
CA SER A 804 20.64 22.88 16.97
C SER A 804 20.21 21.57 17.65
N ALA A 805 20.31 21.49 18.98
CA ALA A 805 19.87 20.34 19.76
C ALA A 805 18.34 20.16 19.69
N ALA A 806 17.58 21.24 19.89
CA ALA A 806 16.12 21.22 19.78
C ALA A 806 15.67 20.90 18.34
N ARG A 807 16.38 21.46 17.35
CA ARG A 807 16.19 21.14 15.92
C ARG A 807 16.57 19.70 15.55
N GLY A 808 17.27 18.96 16.41
CA GLY A 808 17.55 17.54 16.22
C GLY A 808 16.32 16.66 16.43
N ASP A 809 15.32 17.15 17.17
CA ASP A 809 14.08 16.42 17.42
C ASP A 809 13.33 16.12 16.13
N PHE A 810 12.85 14.88 16.01
CA PHE A 810 12.19 14.40 14.80
C PHE A 810 10.82 15.08 14.57
N ALA A 811 10.05 15.26 15.64
CA ALA A 811 8.73 15.90 15.57
C ALA A 811 8.88 17.37 15.19
N ALA A 812 9.82 18.08 15.84
CA ALA A 812 10.13 19.47 15.52
C ALA A 812 10.54 19.63 14.04
N ARG A 813 11.46 18.79 13.54
CA ARG A 813 11.86 18.80 12.11
C ARG A 813 10.68 18.61 11.18
N THR A 814 9.81 17.66 11.49
CA THR A 814 8.63 17.36 10.69
C THR A 814 7.69 18.57 10.60
N TYR A 815 7.32 19.16 11.74
CA TYR A 815 6.41 20.30 11.74
C TYR A 815 7.04 21.55 11.09
N ALA A 816 8.36 21.71 11.23
CA ALA A 816 9.11 22.73 10.50
C ALA A 816 9.09 22.50 8.98
N ARG A 817 9.28 21.25 8.50
CA ARG A 817 9.15 20.89 7.07
C ARG A 817 7.77 21.23 6.53
N LEU A 818 6.71 20.84 7.24
CA LEU A 818 5.32 21.13 6.83
C LEU A 818 5.07 22.64 6.74
N SER A 819 5.57 23.40 7.72
CA SER A 819 5.46 24.87 7.73
C SER A 819 6.26 25.52 6.60
N ALA A 820 7.47 25.04 6.32
CA ALA A 820 8.30 25.53 5.23
C ALA A 820 7.67 25.22 3.87
N ALA A 821 7.16 24.00 3.68
CA ALA A 821 6.44 23.59 2.49
C ALA A 821 5.16 24.41 2.27
N ARG A 822 4.44 24.76 3.35
CA ARG A 822 3.28 25.66 3.29
C ARG A 822 3.68 27.08 2.88
N ALA A 823 4.77 27.62 3.43
CA ALA A 823 5.30 28.91 3.01
C ALA A 823 5.73 28.91 1.53
N MET A 824 6.31 27.81 1.05
CA MET A 824 6.63 27.60 -0.36
C MET A 824 5.37 27.60 -1.23
N ASP A 825 4.29 26.92 -0.83
CA ASP A 825 3.02 26.94 -1.58
C ASP A 825 2.44 28.36 -1.67
N VAL A 826 2.47 29.13 -0.57
CA VAL A 826 1.98 30.51 -0.55
C VAL A 826 2.81 31.40 -1.49
N ALA A 827 4.14 31.27 -1.45
CA ALA A 827 5.03 32.01 -2.35
C ALA A 827 4.84 31.63 -3.82
N LEU A 828 4.65 30.34 -4.10
CA LEU A 828 4.39 29.82 -5.45
C LEU A 828 3.04 30.31 -5.99
N ALA A 829 1.99 30.32 -5.16
CA ALA A 829 0.67 30.83 -5.53
C ALA A 829 0.67 32.35 -5.79
N ALA A 830 1.56 33.08 -5.11
CA ALA A 830 1.79 34.50 -5.34
C ALA A 830 2.73 34.80 -6.53
N ASP A 831 3.29 33.77 -7.18
CA ASP A 831 4.36 33.85 -8.18
C ASP A 831 5.52 34.78 -7.75
N ASP A 832 5.91 34.69 -6.46
CA ASP A 832 6.94 35.51 -5.83
C ASP A 832 8.23 34.69 -5.64
N PRO A 833 9.15 34.70 -6.62
CA PRO A 833 10.36 33.87 -6.60
C PRO A 833 11.32 34.25 -5.46
N VAL A 834 11.29 35.51 -4.96
CA VAL A 834 12.12 35.94 -3.83
C VAL A 834 11.63 35.31 -2.53
N LYS A 835 10.31 35.36 -2.28
CA LYS A 835 9.72 34.66 -1.12
C LYS A 835 9.89 33.14 -1.23
N LEU A 836 9.83 32.60 -2.44
CA LEU A 836 10.02 31.17 -2.66
C LEU A 836 11.45 30.73 -2.35
N ILE A 837 12.47 31.48 -2.78
CA ILE A 837 13.87 31.26 -2.39
C ILE A 837 14.04 31.34 -0.86
N ALA A 838 13.46 32.37 -0.23
CA ALA A 838 13.55 32.53 1.23
C ALA A 838 12.90 31.38 2.00
N ALA A 839 11.74 30.88 1.55
CA ALA A 839 11.08 29.72 2.13
C ALA A 839 11.89 28.43 1.90
N CYS A 840 12.53 28.29 0.74
CA CYS A 840 13.36 27.14 0.40
C CYS A 840 14.61 27.06 1.31
N GLU A 841 15.26 28.19 1.58
CA GLU A 841 16.36 28.27 2.54
C GLU A 841 15.94 27.75 3.93
N ARG A 842 14.72 28.09 4.37
CA ARG A 842 14.19 27.53 5.63
C ARG A 842 13.98 26.03 5.52
N LEU A 843 13.39 25.54 4.43
CA LEU A 843 13.16 24.12 4.21
C LEU A 843 14.47 23.31 4.24
N MET A 844 15.56 23.82 3.63
CA MET A 844 16.87 23.15 3.63
C MET A 844 17.42 22.91 5.04
N THR A 845 17.07 23.76 6.02
CA THR A 845 17.53 23.58 7.41
C THR A 845 16.79 22.48 8.18
N THR A 846 15.69 21.95 7.65
CA THR A 846 14.80 20.97 8.33
C THR A 846 15.20 19.51 8.09
N ALA A 847 16.33 19.27 7.42
CA ALA A 847 16.77 17.96 6.95
C ALA A 847 15.68 17.26 6.11
N ALA A 848 15.13 17.99 5.14
CA ALA A 848 14.16 17.45 4.20
C ALA A 848 14.84 16.42 3.26
N PRO A 849 14.15 15.31 2.91
CA PRO A 849 14.67 14.31 1.97
C PRO A 849 15.05 14.88 0.60
N GLU A 850 16.07 14.31 -0.03
CA GLU A 850 16.61 14.76 -1.33
C GLU A 850 15.53 14.84 -2.42
N ASN A 851 14.70 13.80 -2.52
CA ASN A 851 13.62 13.70 -3.49
C ASN A 851 12.51 14.75 -3.25
N PHE A 852 12.18 15.02 -1.99
CA PHE A 852 11.26 16.09 -1.62
C PHE A 852 11.80 17.48 -2.01
N MET A 853 13.10 17.72 -1.78
CA MET A 853 13.77 18.96 -2.19
C MET A 853 13.84 19.12 -3.71
N ALA A 854 14.14 18.04 -4.44
CA ALA A 854 14.22 18.06 -5.90
C ALA A 854 12.93 18.58 -6.54
N ARG A 855 11.76 18.10 -6.06
CA ARG A 855 10.45 18.57 -6.53
C ARG A 855 10.23 20.06 -6.30
N TRP A 856 10.68 20.58 -5.16
CA TRP A 856 10.58 22.00 -4.87
C TRP A 856 11.47 22.85 -5.79
N PHE A 857 12.66 22.37 -6.12
CA PHE A 857 13.51 23.05 -7.09
C PHE A 857 12.87 23.09 -8.49
N ASP A 858 12.21 22.02 -8.92
CA ASP A 858 11.46 22.01 -10.19
C ASP A 858 10.34 23.06 -10.19
N LYS A 859 9.62 23.22 -9.07
CA LYS A 859 8.59 24.27 -8.90
C LYS A 859 9.17 25.69 -8.88
N MET A 860 10.32 25.87 -8.23
CA MET A 860 11.05 27.15 -8.19
C MET A 860 11.48 27.58 -9.57
N GLU A 861 12.05 26.67 -10.34
CA GLU A 861 12.45 26.91 -11.73
C GLU A 861 11.25 27.32 -12.60
N ALA A 862 10.15 26.59 -12.51
CA ALA A 862 8.93 26.90 -13.25
C ALA A 862 8.34 28.29 -12.88
N SER A 863 8.38 28.68 -11.59
CA SER A 863 7.94 30.01 -11.16
C SER A 863 8.93 31.10 -11.60
N ALA A 864 10.23 30.89 -11.47
CA ALA A 864 11.25 31.83 -11.91
C ALA A 864 11.17 32.09 -13.42
N LYS A 865 10.81 31.08 -14.22
CA LYS A 865 10.57 31.23 -15.67
C LYS A 865 9.38 32.15 -15.95
N ARG A 866 8.24 31.95 -15.26
CA ARG A 866 7.05 32.80 -15.42
C ARG A 866 7.27 34.23 -14.93
N GLY A 867 7.90 34.38 -13.77
CA GLY A 867 8.18 35.66 -13.13
C GLY A 867 9.45 36.38 -13.63
N GLN A 868 10.08 35.90 -14.70
CA GLN A 868 11.33 36.46 -15.26
C GLN A 868 12.48 36.61 -14.23
N ALA A 869 12.57 35.69 -13.27
CA ALA A 869 13.52 35.73 -12.15
C ALA A 869 14.60 34.64 -12.21
N LEU A 870 14.82 34.03 -13.39
CA LEU A 870 15.83 32.98 -13.57
C LEU A 870 17.24 33.43 -13.15
N ALA A 871 17.59 34.70 -13.33
CA ALA A 871 18.89 35.25 -12.91
C ALA A 871 19.09 35.19 -11.39
N ALA A 872 18.06 35.56 -10.63
CA ALA A 872 18.09 35.49 -9.17
C ALA A 872 18.15 34.03 -8.70
N LEU A 873 17.37 33.14 -9.31
CA LEU A 873 17.39 31.72 -8.99
C LEU A 873 18.76 31.08 -9.28
N ARG A 874 19.35 31.39 -10.44
CA ARG A 874 20.70 30.90 -10.81
C ARG A 874 21.75 31.31 -9.78
N SER A 875 21.82 32.61 -9.45
CA SER A 875 22.80 33.12 -8.49
C SER A 875 22.65 32.44 -7.12
N TRP A 876 21.41 32.21 -6.69
CA TRP A 876 21.13 31.46 -5.47
C TRP A 876 21.61 30.00 -5.54
N LEU A 877 21.29 29.29 -6.63
CA LEU A 877 21.69 27.90 -6.84
C LEU A 877 23.23 27.75 -6.90
N GLU A 878 23.94 28.64 -7.58
CA GLU A 878 25.41 28.67 -7.61
C GLU A 878 26.00 28.80 -6.21
N ALA A 879 25.47 29.74 -5.40
CA ALA A 879 25.91 29.94 -4.03
C ALA A 879 25.67 28.72 -3.14
N ARG A 880 24.52 28.03 -3.30
CA ARG A 880 24.21 26.82 -2.53
C ARG A 880 24.99 25.59 -2.99
N CYS A 881 25.25 25.43 -4.29
CA CYS A 881 26.11 24.35 -4.81
C CYS A 881 27.55 24.45 -4.30
N ALA A 882 28.03 25.66 -3.98
CA ALA A 882 29.34 25.90 -3.39
C ALA A 882 29.38 25.71 -1.86
N ASP A 883 28.24 25.63 -1.20
CA ASP A 883 28.14 25.51 0.26
C ASP A 883 28.38 24.06 0.72
N ALA A 884 29.43 23.83 1.51
CA ALA A 884 29.75 22.51 2.04
C ALA A 884 28.66 21.95 2.97
N SER A 885 27.87 22.80 3.62
CA SER A 885 26.75 22.37 4.47
C SER A 885 25.58 21.78 3.67
N ALA A 886 25.50 22.08 2.37
CA ALA A 886 24.47 21.57 1.46
C ALA A 886 24.87 20.25 0.77
N LEU A 887 25.91 19.56 1.25
CA LEU A 887 26.46 18.37 0.58
C LEU A 887 25.40 17.28 0.31
N ALA A 888 24.47 17.06 1.25
CA ALA A 888 23.37 16.09 1.10
C ALA A 888 22.37 16.47 0.00
N LEU A 889 22.31 17.74 -0.40
CA LEU A 889 21.43 18.28 -1.44
C LEU A 889 22.20 18.67 -2.71
N ARG A 890 23.50 18.34 -2.80
CA ARG A 890 24.35 18.74 -3.92
C ARG A 890 23.81 18.21 -5.24
N LYS A 891 23.34 16.96 -5.28
CA LYS A 891 22.76 16.32 -6.47
C LYS A 891 21.53 17.08 -6.99
N PRO A 892 20.45 17.28 -6.20
CA PRO A 892 19.27 17.99 -6.70
C PRO A 892 19.54 19.49 -6.95
N LEU A 893 20.41 20.15 -6.18
CA LEU A 893 20.82 21.54 -6.44
C LEU A 893 21.56 21.68 -7.77
N SER A 894 22.50 20.78 -8.06
CA SER A 894 23.29 20.83 -9.30
C SER A 894 22.42 20.54 -10.53
N ALA A 895 21.45 19.62 -10.39
CA ALA A 895 20.46 19.36 -11.44
C ALA A 895 19.58 20.59 -11.71
N ALA A 896 19.09 21.26 -10.66
CA ALA A 896 18.30 22.48 -10.79
C ALA A 896 19.10 23.65 -11.39
N LEU A 897 20.36 23.79 -10.99
CA LEU A 897 21.28 24.79 -11.54
C LEU A 897 21.47 24.61 -13.05
N GLY A 898 21.75 23.37 -13.46
CA GLY A 898 21.93 23.03 -14.87
C GLY A 898 20.73 23.44 -15.73
N ARG A 899 19.52 23.06 -15.33
CA ARG A 899 18.31 23.41 -16.10
C ARG A 899 18.00 24.91 -16.07
N THR A 900 18.19 25.57 -14.93
CA THR A 900 18.01 27.03 -14.81
C THR A 900 18.93 27.78 -15.79
N ILE A 901 20.20 27.36 -15.93
CA ILE A 901 21.12 27.94 -16.92
C ILE A 901 20.64 27.66 -18.35
N ALA A 902 20.20 26.44 -18.65
CA ALA A 902 19.71 26.10 -19.99
C ALA A 902 18.46 26.91 -20.38
N ASP A 903 17.53 27.12 -19.45
CA ASP A 903 16.34 27.94 -19.65
C ASP A 903 16.70 29.41 -19.90
N GLN A 904 17.69 29.97 -19.18
CA GLN A 904 18.20 31.31 -19.48
C GLN A 904 18.77 31.42 -20.90
N LEU A 905 19.56 30.44 -21.31
CA LEU A 905 20.17 30.39 -22.65
C LEU A 905 19.12 30.26 -23.76
N ALA A 906 18.07 29.49 -23.52
CA ALA A 906 16.96 29.32 -24.47
C ALA A 906 16.17 30.62 -24.69
N MET A 907 16.10 31.50 -23.68
CA MET A 907 15.44 32.81 -23.77
C MET A 907 16.26 33.86 -24.53
N LYS A 908 17.56 33.64 -24.76
CA LYS A 908 18.41 34.59 -25.49
C LYS A 908 18.17 34.53 -27.00
N GLU A 909 18.22 35.69 -27.66
CA GLU A 909 18.09 35.77 -29.12
C GLU A 909 19.35 35.27 -29.86
N ARG A 910 20.52 35.46 -29.26
CA ARG A 910 21.82 35.03 -29.77
C ARG A 910 22.73 34.65 -28.61
N TRP A 911 23.64 33.70 -28.85
CA TRP A 911 24.63 33.28 -27.85
C TRP A 911 25.97 33.98 -28.08
N THR A 912 26.53 34.50 -26.99
CA THR A 912 27.89 35.03 -26.85
C THR A 912 28.89 33.92 -26.50
N ALA A 913 30.17 34.25 -26.35
CA ALA A 913 31.17 33.30 -25.85
C ALA A 913 30.91 32.91 -24.38
N GLU A 914 30.44 33.85 -23.56
CA GLU A 914 30.03 33.61 -22.18
C GLU A 914 28.86 32.63 -22.10
N ASP A 915 27.90 32.73 -23.02
CA ASP A 915 26.77 31.80 -23.14
C ASP A 915 27.20 30.35 -23.44
N VAL A 916 28.30 30.19 -24.19
CA VAL A 916 28.88 28.87 -24.45
C VAL A 916 29.52 28.30 -23.19
N GLU A 917 30.18 29.13 -22.38
CA GLU A 917 30.75 28.72 -21.10
C GLU A 917 29.66 28.41 -20.05
N ASP A 918 28.56 29.16 -20.07
CA ASP A 918 27.35 28.86 -19.30
C ASP A 918 26.75 27.51 -19.73
N ALA A 919 26.65 27.23 -21.03
CA ALA A 919 26.19 25.94 -21.53
C ALA A 919 27.10 24.79 -21.06
N VAL A 920 28.42 24.98 -21.08
CA VAL A 920 29.38 24.00 -20.52
C VAL A 920 29.14 23.81 -19.02
N SER A 921 28.93 24.90 -18.28
CA SER A 921 28.67 24.88 -16.82
C SER A 921 27.36 24.17 -16.49
N SER A 922 26.32 24.39 -17.29
CA SER A 922 25.02 23.73 -17.19
C SER A 922 25.11 22.21 -17.33
N VAL A 923 25.80 21.73 -18.38
CA VAL A 923 26.05 20.29 -18.58
C VAL A 923 26.93 19.71 -17.47
N THR A 924 27.94 20.47 -17.02
CA THR A 924 28.84 20.06 -15.93
C THR A 924 28.09 19.87 -14.61
N ALA A 925 27.24 20.84 -14.24
CA ALA A 925 26.42 20.77 -13.04
C ALA A 925 25.45 19.58 -13.08
N THR A 926 24.80 19.34 -14.21
CA THR A 926 23.83 18.24 -14.34
C THR A 926 24.49 16.87 -14.34
N ALA A 927 25.67 16.75 -14.95
CA ALA A 927 26.43 15.51 -14.88
C ALA A 927 26.90 15.20 -13.44
N ALA A 928 27.19 16.23 -12.63
CA ALA A 928 27.51 16.05 -11.21
C ALA A 928 26.33 15.55 -10.38
N ALA A 929 25.10 15.61 -10.90
CA ALA A 929 23.93 15.00 -10.28
C ALA A 929 23.82 13.49 -10.55
N GLU A 930 24.70 12.89 -11.36
CA GLU A 930 24.71 11.45 -11.66
C GLU A 930 23.34 10.92 -12.11
N ASP A 931 22.68 11.65 -13.00
CA ASP A 931 21.40 11.29 -13.61
C ASP A 931 21.54 11.30 -15.14
N PRO A 932 21.82 10.14 -15.77
CA PRO A 932 22.08 10.05 -17.20
C PRO A 932 20.89 10.48 -18.07
N GLU A 933 19.66 10.20 -17.64
CA GLU A 933 18.46 10.57 -18.39
C GLU A 933 18.27 12.08 -18.40
N ARG A 934 18.42 12.73 -17.23
CA ARG A 934 18.38 14.20 -17.14
C ARG A 934 19.51 14.84 -17.93
N LEU A 935 20.73 14.31 -17.85
CA LEU A 935 21.87 14.79 -18.60
C LEU A 935 21.63 14.72 -20.11
N THR A 936 21.08 13.60 -20.59
CA THR A 936 20.74 13.40 -22.01
C THR A 936 19.72 14.44 -22.48
N ARG A 937 18.64 14.63 -21.70
CA ARG A 937 17.59 15.61 -22.02
C ARG A 937 18.14 17.03 -22.08
N LEU A 938 18.95 17.42 -21.11
CA LEU A 938 19.57 18.73 -21.05
C LEU A 938 20.51 18.98 -22.24
N ILE A 939 21.35 18.00 -22.60
CA ILE A 939 22.24 18.13 -23.76
C ILE A 939 21.43 18.33 -25.03
N ALA A 940 20.30 17.62 -25.17
CA ALA A 940 19.40 17.81 -26.31
C ALA A 940 18.80 19.23 -26.33
N GLU A 941 18.28 19.72 -25.20
CA GLU A 941 17.71 21.09 -25.09
C GLU A 941 18.74 22.18 -25.40
N ILE A 942 19.93 22.09 -24.82
CA ILE A 942 21.06 23.01 -25.07
C ILE A 942 21.48 22.94 -26.53
N THR A 943 21.54 21.75 -27.11
CA THR A 943 21.93 21.58 -28.51
C THR A 943 20.89 22.16 -29.44
N ASP A 944 19.61 21.89 -29.23
CA ASP A 944 18.54 22.41 -30.06
C ASP A 944 18.52 23.95 -30.01
N ALA A 945 18.70 24.54 -28.82
CA ALA A 945 18.88 25.98 -28.67
C ALA A 945 20.14 26.49 -29.40
N CYS A 946 21.28 25.81 -29.24
CA CYS A 946 22.55 26.18 -29.89
C CYS A 946 22.45 26.12 -31.42
N VAL A 947 21.81 25.09 -31.98
CA VAL A 947 21.63 24.93 -33.44
C VAL A 947 20.82 26.09 -34.02
N VAL A 948 19.78 26.54 -33.32
CA VAL A 948 18.94 27.65 -33.78
C VAL A 948 19.65 29.00 -33.59
N LYS A 949 20.34 29.20 -32.47
CA LYS A 949 20.83 30.53 -32.05
C LYS A 949 22.28 30.81 -32.45
N ASN A 950 23.13 29.78 -32.53
CA ASN A 950 24.53 29.90 -32.89
C ASN A 950 25.13 28.55 -33.40
N PRO A 951 24.74 28.09 -34.61
CA PRO A 951 25.10 26.75 -35.10
C PRO A 951 26.61 26.51 -35.26
N GLY A 952 27.40 27.59 -35.41
CA GLY A 952 28.84 27.54 -35.61
C GLY A 952 29.64 27.12 -34.38
N VAL A 953 29.05 27.14 -33.18
CA VAL A 953 29.78 26.82 -31.93
C VAL A 953 29.48 25.42 -31.40
N LEU A 954 28.51 24.70 -31.97
CA LEU A 954 28.06 23.41 -31.41
C LEU A 954 29.19 22.37 -31.29
N ASP A 955 30.02 22.25 -32.33
CA ASP A 955 31.11 21.25 -32.32
C ASP A 955 32.18 21.60 -31.28
N SER A 956 32.43 22.90 -31.07
CA SER A 956 33.31 23.39 -30.02
C SER A 956 32.70 23.17 -28.63
N LEU A 957 31.43 23.50 -28.44
CA LEU A 957 30.69 23.28 -27.19
C LEU A 957 30.76 21.81 -26.77
N MET A 958 30.36 20.89 -27.67
CA MET A 958 30.34 19.45 -27.36
C MET A 958 31.75 18.92 -27.10
N SER A 959 32.77 19.42 -27.80
CA SER A 959 34.16 19.04 -27.53
C SER A 959 34.64 19.52 -26.16
N THR A 960 34.32 20.77 -25.80
CA THR A 960 34.66 21.36 -24.49
C THR A 960 33.96 20.64 -23.35
N VAL A 961 32.65 20.39 -23.48
CA VAL A 961 31.84 19.63 -22.52
C VAL A 961 32.47 18.25 -22.32
N ALA A 962 32.73 17.52 -23.40
CA ALA A 962 33.24 16.18 -23.31
C ALA A 962 34.63 16.16 -22.64
N ALA A 963 35.49 17.13 -22.93
CA ALA A 963 36.83 17.25 -22.34
C ALA A 963 36.83 17.49 -20.81
N ARG A 964 35.72 17.93 -20.21
CA ARG A 964 35.56 18.09 -18.75
C ARG A 964 35.39 16.77 -18.01
N PHE A 965 35.05 15.68 -18.71
CA PHE A 965 34.79 14.39 -18.08
C PHE A 965 35.88 13.38 -18.42
N ALA A 966 36.26 12.59 -17.42
CA ALA A 966 37.22 11.51 -17.59
C ALA A 966 36.73 10.50 -18.65
N ALA A 967 37.65 10.08 -19.52
CA ALA A 967 37.40 9.01 -20.48
C ALA A 967 36.96 7.74 -19.73
N GLY A 968 35.80 7.19 -20.12
CA GLY A 968 35.21 6.01 -19.47
C GLY A 968 34.20 6.29 -18.35
N SER A 969 33.98 7.54 -17.95
CA SER A 969 32.88 7.87 -17.04
C SER A 969 31.51 7.71 -17.72
N GLN A 970 30.46 7.38 -16.95
CA GLN A 970 29.09 7.26 -17.47
C GLN A 970 28.59 8.58 -18.08
N ALA A 971 28.94 9.72 -17.46
CA ALA A 971 28.65 11.04 -18.01
C ALA A 971 29.32 11.24 -19.38
N ARG A 972 30.60 10.88 -19.52
CA ARG A 972 31.32 10.95 -20.81
C ARG A 972 30.65 10.08 -21.88
N ALA A 973 30.28 8.84 -21.54
CA ALA A 973 29.58 7.95 -22.47
C ALA A 973 28.23 8.54 -22.92
N THR A 974 27.48 9.13 -22.00
CA THR A 974 26.20 9.81 -22.28
C THR A 974 26.41 11.01 -23.21
N ILE A 975 27.43 11.83 -22.97
CA ILE A 975 27.78 12.99 -23.81
C ILE A 975 28.21 12.56 -25.21
N ASP A 976 29.06 11.53 -25.33
CA ASP A 976 29.52 11.00 -26.62
C ASP A 976 28.36 10.37 -27.41
N GLN A 977 27.44 9.68 -26.73
CA GLN A 977 26.21 9.16 -27.33
C GLN A 977 25.33 10.29 -27.87
N ALA A 978 25.04 11.30 -27.05
CA ALA A 978 24.25 12.45 -27.45
C ALA A 978 24.90 13.20 -28.62
N ARG A 979 26.22 13.36 -28.62
CA ARG A 979 26.98 13.92 -29.76
C ARG A 979 26.76 13.12 -31.04
N GLY A 980 26.79 11.78 -30.95
CA GLY A 980 26.49 10.90 -32.08
C GLY A 980 25.06 11.09 -32.61
N ASP A 981 24.07 11.21 -31.73
CA ASP A 981 22.68 11.49 -32.10
C ASP A 981 22.51 12.84 -32.79
N ILE A 982 23.19 13.87 -32.29
CA ILE A 982 23.17 15.22 -32.87
C ILE A 982 23.77 15.22 -34.28
N VAL A 983 24.90 14.53 -34.50
CA VAL A 983 25.51 14.38 -35.82
C VAL A 983 24.54 13.69 -36.78
N ARG A 984 23.88 12.60 -36.33
CA ARG A 984 22.83 11.91 -37.11
C ARG A 984 21.67 12.84 -37.48
N ARG A 985 21.14 13.62 -36.53
CA ARG A 985 20.05 14.58 -36.77
C ARG A 985 20.47 15.70 -37.74
N ARG A 986 21.70 16.21 -37.64
CA ARG A 986 22.25 17.21 -38.59
C ARG A 986 22.37 16.67 -40.01
N SER A 987 22.75 15.40 -40.20
CA SER A 987 22.73 14.78 -41.54
C SER A 987 21.31 14.74 -42.11
N PHE A 988 20.32 14.34 -41.31
CA PHE A 988 18.91 14.36 -41.74
C PHE A 988 18.39 15.77 -42.06
N HIS A 989 18.76 16.78 -41.27
CA HIS A 989 18.33 18.17 -41.52
C HIS A 989 18.98 18.80 -42.76
N LYS A 990 20.23 18.44 -43.08
CA LYS A 990 20.89 18.83 -44.33
C LYS A 990 20.14 18.26 -45.55
N ASP A 991 19.69 17.01 -45.47
CA ASP A 991 18.92 16.38 -46.54
C ASP A 991 17.51 17.01 -46.71
N TRP A 992 16.89 17.49 -45.62
CA TRP A 992 15.63 18.23 -45.65
C TRP A 992 15.75 19.65 -46.25
N LEU A 993 16.82 20.39 -45.92
CA LEU A 993 17.07 21.72 -46.48
C LEU A 993 17.44 21.68 -47.98
N VAL A 994 17.97 20.56 -48.46
CA VAL A 994 18.23 20.33 -49.90
C VAL A 994 16.92 20.14 -50.70
N LEU A 995 15.80 19.80 -50.05
CA LEU A 995 14.50 19.63 -50.73
C LEU A 995 13.69 20.93 -50.90
N GLY A 996 14.14 22.06 -50.34
CA GLY A 996 13.50 23.39 -50.50
C GLY A 996 12.05 23.47 -49.98
N PRO A 997 11.47 24.69 -49.88
CA PRO A 997 10.02 24.78 -49.76
C PRO A 997 9.42 24.25 -51.05
N LEU A 998 8.64 23.17 -51.00
CA LEU A 998 7.75 22.78 -52.09
C LEU A 998 6.63 23.84 -52.17
N ALA A 999 6.98 24.99 -52.75
CA ALA A 999 6.03 25.98 -53.19
C ALA A 999 5.30 25.40 -54.41
N GLY A 1000 4.17 24.75 -54.15
CA GLY A 1000 3.23 24.31 -55.19
C GLY A 1000 2.24 23.30 -54.64
N ASP A 1001 1.00 23.74 -54.41
CA ASP A 1001 -0.29 23.03 -54.35
C ASP A 1001 -0.28 21.49 -54.18
N ALA A 1002 0.49 20.93 -53.25
CA ALA A 1002 0.40 19.52 -52.90
C ALA A 1002 -0.71 19.35 -51.84
N PRO A 1003 -1.69 18.45 -52.05
CA PRO A 1003 -2.82 18.29 -51.15
C PRO A 1003 -2.39 17.67 -49.80
N GLU A 1004 -3.04 18.13 -48.73
CA GLU A 1004 -2.90 17.72 -47.33
C GLU A 1004 -2.89 16.20 -47.06
N ALA A 1005 -3.32 15.38 -48.02
CA ALA A 1005 -3.39 13.91 -47.89
C ALA A 1005 -2.04 13.18 -48.09
N ALA A 1006 -0.95 13.89 -48.41
CA ALA A 1006 0.38 13.31 -48.59
C ALA A 1006 1.36 13.57 -47.42
N TRP A 1007 0.93 14.31 -46.40
CA TRP A 1007 1.58 14.38 -45.08
C TRP A 1007 0.93 13.38 -44.14
#